data_AF-A0A6P8AVL9-F1
#
_entry.id   AF-A0A6P8AVL9-F1
#
_cell.length_a   1.000
_cell.length_b   1.000
_cell.length_c   1.000
_cell.angle_alpha   90.00
_cell.angle_beta   90.00
_cell.angle_gamma   90.00
#
_symmetry.space_group_name_H-M   'P 1'
#
loop_
_entity.id
_entity.type
_entity.pdbx_description
1 polymer ?
#
loop_
_entity_poly.entity_id
_entity_poly.type
_entity_poly.pdbx_seq_one_letter_code
_entity_poly.pdbx_strand_id
1 'polypeptide(L)'
;MNISRVGHGTSTSNITTSVNPVMHAISSFVLLGTYAVQAVLGRPNTLARRASVDSFIEVERPIALQGVLRNIGSNGEFVRGVGPGVVIASPSTADPDYYYTWTRDSALVLKCLTDVFTNTYDAGLQSTITQYITSQAQVQGISNPSGSLSDGSGLAEPKYNANLSPYLGSWGRPQRDGPALRATALVAYANWLIGNNYTSTARDIVWPILRNDLNYVAQYWNNTGFDLWEEVQGSSFFTTAAQYKSLIEGNALAKKLGTTCSSCESIAPNILCFLQSFWTPNGNYVVSNTNTGTNRSGKDANSILASIHSFDPSAGCDELTFQPCSAKSLANHKAVVDSFRFYPINSGISAGQGLAVGRYSEDVYYGGNPWHLTTLAAAEQIYDAVIVWKQQGRIEVTSTSLSFFRDLSSSIAVGSYASDSATFTQIVNAALAYADGFVGVVQRYAGTNGSLAEQIDKNNGSQLSARDLTWSYAAFVTAADRRAGVVPPSWFVSASLPGSCSTGSQQGTYSSVTPASFPASQTPISGVPSPTGTPPVTTTTAAPPGGCTTAPVVAVTFSVLKTTSFGDTIKIVGDIEDLGKWNPQNGIALDASDYTTNRPLWKKAITLKAGQVVQYKFVDVASSGSVTWEADPNRVYTVPSSCATTAAVDAQWQV
;
A
#
# COMPACT_ATOMS: atom_id res chain seq x y z
N MET A 1 43.24 -14.55 -41.31
CA MET A 1 43.69 -15.87 -41.78
C MET A 1 44.45 -16.53 -40.64
N ASN A 2 43.92 -17.67 -40.15
CA ASN A 2 44.54 -18.62 -39.22
C ASN A 2 45.77 -19.29 -39.85
N ILE A 3 46.77 -19.71 -39.03
CA ILE A 3 47.31 -21.08 -38.77
C ILE A 3 48.24 -20.95 -37.51
N SER A 4 47.92 -21.42 -36.27
CA SER A 4 48.12 -22.76 -35.65
C SER A 4 49.59 -23.27 -35.63
N ARG A 5 50.20 -23.97 -34.65
CA ARG A 5 49.92 -24.45 -33.27
C ARG A 5 51.22 -25.15 -32.74
N VAL A 6 51.18 -25.63 -31.47
CA VAL A 6 52.06 -26.63 -30.76
C VAL A 6 53.15 -26.00 -29.86
N GLY A 7 53.35 -26.31 -28.57
CA GLY A 7 52.72 -27.23 -27.62
C GLY A 7 53.63 -27.54 -26.39
N HIS A 8 53.02 -27.59 -25.19
CA HIS A 8 53.35 -28.37 -23.97
C HIS A 8 54.60 -28.08 -23.08
N GLY A 9 54.38 -28.07 -21.75
CA GLY A 9 55.41 -28.41 -20.75
C GLY A 9 55.29 -27.70 -19.39
N THR A 10 54.85 -28.42 -18.37
CA THR A 10 54.61 -28.07 -16.95
C THR A 10 55.88 -27.77 -16.12
N SER A 11 55.79 -26.85 -15.14
CA SER A 11 56.56 -26.95 -13.88
C SER A 11 55.88 -26.21 -12.73
N THR A 12 55.56 -26.96 -11.68
CA THR A 12 55.07 -26.51 -10.37
C THR A 12 56.23 -26.03 -9.49
N SER A 13 56.10 -24.88 -8.85
CA SER A 13 56.91 -24.55 -7.67
C SER A 13 56.09 -23.78 -6.63
N ASN A 14 56.01 -24.38 -5.44
CA ASN A 14 55.39 -23.86 -4.24
C ASN A 14 56.21 -22.68 -3.69
N ILE A 15 55.57 -21.56 -3.39
CA ILE A 15 56.10 -20.55 -2.48
C ILE A 15 55.05 -20.27 -1.40
N THR A 16 55.32 -20.79 -0.21
CA THR A 16 54.68 -20.42 1.04
C THR A 16 55.22 -19.08 1.51
N THR A 17 54.35 -18.08 1.67
CA THR A 17 54.66 -16.84 2.42
C THR A 17 53.69 -16.68 3.59
N SER A 18 54.29 -16.67 4.79
CA SER A 18 53.68 -16.48 6.09
C SER A 18 53.11 -15.07 6.26
N VAL A 19 51.84 -14.96 6.64
CA VAL A 19 51.18 -13.70 7.01
C VAL A 19 51.44 -13.40 8.49
N ASN A 20 51.93 -12.18 8.76
CA ASN A 20 52.42 -11.69 10.05
C ASN A 20 51.26 -11.16 10.93
N PRO A 21 51.13 -11.49 12.24
CA PRO A 21 49.94 -11.17 13.06
C PRO A 21 49.81 -9.70 13.53
N VAL A 22 50.67 -8.79 13.07
CA VAL A 22 50.76 -7.43 13.62
C VAL A 22 49.72 -6.45 13.03
N MET A 23 49.08 -6.78 11.91
CA MET A 23 48.08 -5.88 11.28
C MET A 23 46.67 -5.94 11.88
N HIS A 24 46.40 -6.87 12.81
CA HIS A 24 45.12 -6.91 13.53
C HIS A 24 45.08 -6.09 14.81
N ALA A 25 46.23 -5.66 15.37
CA ALA A 25 46.23 -4.84 16.58
C ALA A 25 45.91 -3.36 16.28
N ILE A 26 46.39 -2.83 15.17
CA ILE A 26 46.23 -1.39 14.84
C ILE A 26 44.80 -1.08 14.36
N SER A 27 44.13 -2.03 13.71
CA SER A 27 42.74 -1.91 13.29
C SER A 27 41.75 -1.95 14.48
N SER A 28 42.07 -2.68 15.55
CA SER A 28 41.26 -2.68 16.78
C SER A 28 41.40 -1.41 17.61
N PHE A 29 42.56 -0.75 17.64
CA PHE A 29 42.75 0.51 18.36
C PHE A 29 42.10 1.71 17.67
N VAL A 30 42.02 1.72 16.33
CA VAL A 30 41.29 2.76 15.57
C VAL A 30 39.77 2.59 15.72
N LEU A 31 39.26 1.36 15.84
CA LEU A 31 37.85 1.11 16.16
C LEU A 31 37.51 1.51 17.61
N LEU A 32 38.39 1.27 18.58
CA LEU A 32 38.18 1.73 19.96
C LEU A 32 38.26 3.26 20.09
N GLY A 33 39.10 3.92 19.29
CA GLY A 33 39.18 5.37 19.20
C GLY A 33 37.90 6.02 18.65
N THR A 34 37.22 5.39 17.68
CA THR A 34 35.92 5.88 17.17
C THR A 34 34.76 5.59 18.12
N TYR A 35 34.82 4.51 18.90
CA TYR A 35 33.87 4.25 20.00
C TYR A 35 33.97 5.31 21.13
N ALA A 36 35.19 5.73 21.47
CA ALA A 36 35.41 6.72 22.53
C ALA A 36 34.97 8.14 22.15
N VAL A 37 35.11 8.53 20.88
CA VAL A 37 34.70 9.89 20.42
C VAL A 37 33.17 10.03 20.33
N GLN A 38 32.42 8.95 20.07
CA GLN A 38 30.94 9.00 20.09
C GLN A 38 30.35 9.02 21.51
N ALA A 39 31.06 8.49 22.51
CA ALA A 39 30.63 8.57 23.90
C ALA A 39 30.74 9.99 24.48
N VAL A 40 31.67 10.80 23.97
CA VAL A 40 31.93 12.18 24.45
C VAL A 40 30.90 13.21 23.93
N LEU A 41 30.09 12.86 22.94
CA LEU A 41 29.02 13.72 22.39
C LEU A 41 27.58 13.33 22.83
N GLY A 42 27.42 12.47 23.84
CA GLY A 42 26.16 12.36 24.57
C GLY A 42 25.01 11.57 23.92
N ARG A 43 25.26 10.57 23.06
CA ARG A 43 24.21 9.65 22.58
C ARG A 43 24.67 8.18 22.44
N PRO A 44 24.97 7.46 23.54
CA PRO A 44 25.41 6.06 23.50
C PRO A 44 24.36 5.01 23.04
N ASN A 45 23.08 5.38 22.85
CA ASN A 45 21.99 4.44 22.54
C ASN A 45 21.49 4.45 21.08
N THR A 46 22.12 5.19 20.16
CA THR A 46 21.64 5.32 18.77
C THR A 46 21.94 4.10 17.91
N LEU A 47 23.16 3.54 18.00
CA LEU A 47 23.57 2.35 17.25
C LEU A 47 22.79 1.10 17.67
N ALA A 48 22.57 0.90 18.98
CA ALA A 48 21.77 -0.20 19.49
C ALA A 48 20.30 -0.10 19.06
N ARG A 49 19.72 1.12 19.06
CA ARG A 49 18.36 1.35 18.56
C ARG A 49 18.26 1.06 17.07
N ARG A 50 19.22 1.52 16.27
CA ARG A 50 19.25 1.24 14.83
C ARG A 50 19.30 -0.25 14.55
N ALA A 51 20.17 -0.99 15.23
CA ALA A 51 20.23 -2.45 15.12
C ALA A 51 18.91 -3.14 15.53
N SER A 52 18.21 -2.63 16.55
CA SER A 52 16.89 -3.16 16.93
C SER A 52 15.79 -2.85 15.91
N VAL A 53 15.85 -1.69 15.24
CA VAL A 53 14.91 -1.30 14.17
C VAL A 53 15.21 -2.07 12.90
N ASP A 54 16.48 -2.30 12.56
CA ASP A 54 16.90 -3.13 11.43
C ASP A 54 16.30 -4.55 11.55
N SER A 55 16.50 -5.21 12.69
CA SER A 55 15.94 -6.53 12.96
C SER A 55 14.40 -6.56 12.94
N PHE A 56 13.75 -5.50 13.43
CA PHE A 56 12.30 -5.40 13.36
C PHE A 56 11.79 -5.26 11.93
N ILE A 57 12.40 -4.40 11.12
CA ILE A 57 12.00 -4.22 9.71
C ILE A 57 12.20 -5.51 8.91
N GLU A 58 13.30 -6.23 9.14
CA GLU A 58 13.58 -7.52 8.49
C GLU A 58 12.46 -8.55 8.74
N VAL A 59 11.88 -8.54 9.94
CA VAL A 59 10.77 -9.45 10.32
C VAL A 59 9.42 -8.90 9.87
N GLU A 60 9.15 -7.63 10.13
CA GLU A 60 7.83 -7.03 9.99
C GLU A 60 7.48 -6.70 8.53
N ARG A 61 8.45 -6.29 7.70
CA ARG A 61 8.18 -5.92 6.30
C ARG A 61 7.50 -7.07 5.51
N PRO A 62 8.00 -8.33 5.53
CA PRO A 62 7.29 -9.42 4.85
C PRO A 62 5.94 -9.75 5.51
N ILE A 63 5.79 -9.59 6.83
CA ILE A 63 4.50 -9.76 7.52
C ILE A 63 3.49 -8.71 7.04
N ALA A 64 3.90 -7.45 6.97
CA ALA A 64 3.06 -6.35 6.50
C ALA A 64 2.64 -6.52 5.04
N LEU A 65 3.57 -6.91 4.15
CA LEU A 65 3.22 -7.23 2.76
C LEU A 65 2.19 -8.37 2.69
N GLN A 66 2.36 -9.42 3.50
CA GLN A 66 1.36 -10.48 3.59
C GLN A 66 0.04 -9.99 4.22
N GLY A 67 0.09 -9.09 5.20
CA GLY A 67 -1.07 -8.44 5.83
C GLY A 67 -1.90 -7.67 4.81
N VAL A 68 -1.25 -6.95 3.89
CA VAL A 68 -1.91 -6.34 2.72
C VAL A 68 -2.63 -7.42 1.90
N LEU A 69 -1.92 -8.47 1.46
CA LEU A 69 -2.49 -9.50 0.59
C LEU A 69 -3.61 -10.31 1.26
N ARG A 70 -3.59 -10.49 2.58
CA ARG A 70 -4.66 -11.14 3.35
C ARG A 70 -6.00 -10.39 3.29
N ASN A 71 -5.98 -9.09 2.99
CA ASN A 71 -7.15 -8.23 2.87
C ASN A 71 -7.59 -7.99 1.42
N ILE A 72 -7.05 -8.73 0.44
CA ILE A 72 -7.40 -8.58 -0.98
C ILE A 72 -8.08 -9.84 -1.52
N GLY A 73 -9.29 -9.67 -2.05
CA GLY A 73 -10.05 -10.76 -2.65
C GLY A 73 -9.40 -11.28 -3.95
N SER A 74 -9.63 -12.53 -4.35
CA SER A 74 -10.45 -13.55 -3.70
C SER A 74 -9.68 -14.49 -2.78
N ASN A 75 -8.35 -14.37 -2.76
CA ASN A 75 -7.46 -15.37 -2.15
C ASN A 75 -6.93 -14.94 -0.77
N GLY A 76 -7.17 -13.69 -0.36
CA GLY A 76 -6.76 -13.19 0.94
C GLY A 76 -7.46 -13.94 2.08
N GLU A 77 -6.69 -14.23 3.12
CA GLU A 77 -7.12 -15.01 4.28
C GLU A 77 -8.39 -14.46 4.95
N PHE A 78 -8.50 -13.13 5.04
CA PHE A 78 -9.59 -12.46 5.74
C PHE A 78 -10.76 -12.03 4.85
N VAL A 79 -10.70 -12.35 3.56
CA VAL A 79 -11.65 -11.88 2.53
C VAL A 79 -12.23 -13.04 1.72
N ARG A 80 -12.44 -14.18 2.36
CA ARG A 80 -13.09 -15.34 1.71
C ARG A 80 -14.49 -14.97 1.25
N GLY A 81 -14.77 -15.15 -0.04
CA GLY A 81 -16.04 -14.77 -0.68
C GLY A 81 -16.11 -13.32 -1.20
N VAL A 82 -15.06 -12.52 -0.98
CA VAL A 82 -14.91 -11.19 -1.60
C VAL A 82 -14.36 -11.36 -3.02
N GLY A 83 -14.85 -10.55 -3.96
CA GLY A 83 -14.50 -10.65 -5.38
C GLY A 83 -13.00 -10.40 -5.65
N PRO A 84 -12.45 -10.95 -6.76
CA PRO A 84 -11.06 -10.70 -7.16
C PRO A 84 -10.72 -9.21 -7.27
N GLY A 85 -9.60 -8.80 -6.68
CA GLY A 85 -9.08 -7.44 -6.75
C GLY A 85 -9.74 -6.44 -5.81
N VAL A 86 -10.75 -6.85 -5.03
CA VAL A 86 -11.39 -5.98 -4.03
C VAL A 86 -10.52 -5.93 -2.77
N VAL A 87 -10.19 -4.73 -2.32
CA VAL A 87 -9.35 -4.48 -1.14
C VAL A 87 -10.26 -4.03 -0.01
N ILE A 88 -10.39 -4.83 1.06
CA ILE A 88 -11.08 -4.34 2.26
C ILE A 88 -10.14 -3.42 3.06
N ALA A 89 -10.69 -2.43 3.76
CA ALA A 89 -9.89 -1.59 4.66
C ALA A 89 -9.38 -2.39 5.87
N SER A 90 -10.25 -3.21 6.47
CA SER A 90 -9.90 -4.10 7.59
C SER A 90 -10.89 -5.27 7.68
N PRO A 91 -10.47 -6.44 8.20
CA PRO A 91 -11.36 -7.56 8.47
C PRO A 91 -12.27 -7.36 9.69
N SER A 92 -12.23 -6.18 10.32
CA SER A 92 -13.14 -5.81 11.40
C SER A 92 -14.56 -5.61 10.86
N THR A 93 -15.54 -6.29 11.47
CA THR A 93 -16.97 -6.23 11.08
C THR A 93 -17.84 -5.59 12.17
N ALA A 94 -17.24 -5.16 13.28
CA ALA A 94 -17.91 -4.50 14.39
C ALA A 94 -16.89 -3.72 15.23
N ASP A 95 -17.29 -2.55 15.73
CA ASP A 95 -16.54 -1.68 16.64
C ASP A 95 -15.03 -1.53 16.31
N PRO A 96 -14.70 -0.98 15.12
CA PRO A 96 -15.60 -0.50 14.07
C PRO A 96 -15.86 -1.54 12.97
N ASP A 97 -16.94 -1.34 12.19
CA ASP A 97 -17.20 -2.13 10.97
C ASP A 97 -16.50 -1.49 9.76
N TYR A 98 -15.40 -2.11 9.35
CA TYR A 98 -14.52 -1.67 8.26
C TYR A 98 -14.47 -2.69 7.11
N TYR A 99 -15.43 -3.63 7.06
CA TYR A 99 -15.49 -4.66 6.03
C TYR A 99 -16.09 -4.13 4.71
N TYR A 100 -15.49 -3.04 4.21
CA TYR A 100 -15.83 -2.34 2.98
C TYR A 100 -14.56 -2.05 2.18
N THR A 101 -14.73 -1.75 0.89
CA THR A 101 -13.64 -1.25 0.04
C THR A 101 -13.75 0.26 -0.08
N TRP A 102 -12.72 0.97 0.37
CA TRP A 102 -12.58 2.41 0.15
C TRP A 102 -11.73 2.65 -1.09
N THR A 103 -12.16 3.57 -1.97
CA THR A 103 -11.43 3.92 -3.19
C THR A 103 -10.03 4.43 -2.87
N ARG A 104 -9.88 5.21 -1.79
CA ARG A 104 -8.58 5.74 -1.34
C ARG A 104 -7.65 4.63 -0.87
N ASP A 105 -8.07 3.84 0.11
CA ASP A 105 -7.28 2.75 0.69
C ASP A 105 -6.87 1.76 -0.39
N SER A 106 -7.82 1.36 -1.23
CA SER A 106 -7.57 0.40 -2.31
C SER A 106 -6.57 0.94 -3.34
N ALA A 107 -6.63 2.23 -3.68
CA ALA A 107 -5.69 2.86 -4.60
C ALA A 107 -4.28 3.04 -4.00
N LEU A 108 -4.18 3.45 -2.73
CA LEU A 108 -2.89 3.58 -2.03
C LEU A 108 -2.20 2.23 -1.86
N VAL A 109 -2.98 1.20 -1.52
CA VAL A 109 -2.51 -0.19 -1.44
C VAL A 109 -2.06 -0.69 -2.81
N LEU A 110 -2.84 -0.46 -3.88
CA LEU A 110 -2.41 -0.84 -5.22
C LEU A 110 -1.10 -0.14 -5.61
N LYS A 111 -0.96 1.15 -5.30
CA LYS A 111 0.27 1.90 -5.59
C LYS A 111 1.47 1.27 -4.88
N CYS A 112 1.33 0.92 -3.59
CA CYS A 112 2.35 0.19 -2.85
C CYS A 112 2.71 -1.15 -3.51
N LEU A 113 1.72 -1.99 -3.84
CA LEU A 113 1.95 -3.29 -4.47
C LEU A 113 2.60 -3.16 -5.85
N THR A 114 2.19 -2.15 -6.63
CA THR A 114 2.76 -1.86 -7.93
C THR A 114 4.22 -1.44 -7.80
N ASP A 115 4.57 -0.58 -6.83
CA ASP A 115 5.96 -0.19 -6.60
C ASP A 115 6.84 -1.40 -6.21
N VAL A 116 6.36 -2.25 -5.29
CA VAL A 116 7.04 -3.52 -4.94
C VAL A 116 7.24 -4.39 -6.17
N PHE A 117 6.18 -4.59 -6.97
CA PHE A 117 6.19 -5.37 -8.20
C PHE A 117 7.15 -4.81 -9.27
N THR A 118 7.22 -3.49 -9.42
CA THR A 118 8.11 -2.87 -10.42
C THR A 118 9.59 -3.00 -10.05
N ASN A 119 9.90 -3.04 -8.76
CA ASN A 119 11.25 -3.28 -8.25
C ASN A 119 11.66 -4.76 -8.34
N THR A 120 10.72 -5.67 -8.13
CA THR A 120 10.94 -7.11 -8.25
C THR A 120 9.69 -7.77 -8.80
N TYR A 121 9.79 -8.29 -10.03
CA TYR A 121 8.67 -8.92 -10.70
C TYR A 121 8.16 -10.13 -9.88
N ASP A 122 6.86 -10.13 -9.62
CA ASP A 122 6.14 -11.23 -8.97
C ASP A 122 4.81 -11.44 -9.71
N ALA A 123 4.62 -12.65 -10.24
CA ALA A 123 3.43 -12.99 -11.01
C ALA A 123 2.14 -13.02 -10.17
N GLY A 124 2.24 -13.33 -8.87
CA GLY A 124 1.12 -13.28 -7.93
C GLY A 124 0.68 -11.84 -7.64
N LEU A 125 1.64 -10.94 -7.43
CA LEU A 125 1.36 -9.50 -7.34
C LEU A 125 0.77 -8.97 -8.64
N GLN A 126 1.29 -9.39 -9.80
CA GLN A 126 0.73 -8.99 -11.09
C GLN A 126 -0.73 -9.44 -11.25
N SER A 127 -1.05 -10.68 -10.84
CA SER A 127 -2.43 -11.17 -10.83
C SER A 127 -3.31 -10.31 -9.92
N THR A 128 -2.83 -9.94 -8.73
CA THR A 128 -3.56 -9.08 -7.79
C THR A 128 -3.81 -7.70 -8.38
N ILE A 129 -2.77 -7.09 -8.99
CA ILE A 129 -2.84 -5.77 -9.62
C ILE A 129 -3.85 -5.77 -10.78
N THR A 130 -3.78 -6.76 -11.68
CA THR A 130 -4.69 -6.83 -12.83
C THR A 130 -6.13 -7.09 -12.42
N GLN A 131 -6.37 -7.94 -11.41
CA GLN A 131 -7.70 -8.14 -10.83
C GLN A 131 -8.25 -6.86 -10.21
N TYR A 132 -7.43 -6.09 -9.48
CA TYR A 132 -7.84 -4.79 -8.97
C TYR A 132 -8.28 -3.88 -10.12
N ILE A 133 -7.47 -3.74 -11.18
CA ILE A 133 -7.81 -2.88 -12.32
C ILE A 133 -9.16 -3.27 -12.93
N THR A 134 -9.41 -4.57 -13.10
CA THR A 134 -10.70 -5.09 -13.58
C THR A 134 -11.85 -4.75 -12.62
N SER A 135 -11.67 -4.90 -11.30
CA SER A 135 -12.69 -4.55 -10.31
C SER A 135 -13.04 -3.05 -10.34
N GLN A 136 -12.06 -2.18 -10.60
CA GLN A 136 -12.29 -0.74 -10.62
C GLN A 136 -13.14 -0.30 -11.81
N ALA A 137 -13.05 -0.99 -12.95
CA ALA A 137 -13.95 -0.73 -14.06
C ALA A 137 -15.42 -1.02 -13.69
N GLN A 138 -15.68 -2.05 -12.87
CA GLN A 138 -17.01 -2.32 -12.33
C GLN A 138 -17.43 -1.23 -11.36
N VAL A 139 -16.55 -0.85 -10.42
CA VAL A 139 -16.80 0.20 -9.43
C VAL A 139 -17.20 1.52 -10.08
N GLN A 140 -16.50 1.95 -11.14
CA GLN A 140 -16.85 3.19 -11.86
C GLN A 140 -18.26 3.17 -12.46
N GLY A 141 -18.81 1.99 -12.78
CA GLY A 141 -20.16 1.83 -13.32
C GLY A 141 -21.28 1.83 -12.27
N ILE A 142 -20.96 1.77 -10.98
CA ILE A 142 -21.95 1.69 -9.91
C ILE A 142 -22.58 3.07 -9.66
N SER A 143 -23.89 3.18 -9.85
CA SER A 143 -24.64 4.34 -9.35
C SER A 143 -24.78 4.25 -7.83
N ASN A 144 -24.54 5.37 -7.15
CA ASN A 144 -24.38 5.44 -5.70
C ASN A 144 -24.91 6.78 -5.16
N PRO A 145 -24.93 7.00 -3.83
CA PRO A 145 -25.47 8.24 -3.26
C PRO A 145 -24.71 9.52 -3.64
N SER A 146 -23.44 9.46 -4.06
CA SER A 146 -22.74 10.63 -4.62
C SER A 146 -23.19 10.97 -6.05
N GLY A 147 -23.74 9.99 -6.76
CA GLY A 147 -24.34 10.16 -8.08
C GLY A 147 -24.07 8.99 -9.02
N SER A 148 -23.79 9.28 -10.29
CA SER A 148 -23.63 8.25 -11.33
C SER A 148 -22.44 8.52 -12.25
N LEU A 149 -22.14 7.58 -13.14
CA LEU A 149 -21.09 7.77 -14.14
C LEU A 149 -21.48 8.78 -15.23
N SER A 150 -22.77 9.08 -15.44
CA SER A 150 -23.22 9.89 -16.59
C SER A 150 -22.64 11.31 -16.62
N ASP A 151 -22.46 11.91 -15.45
CA ASP A 151 -21.80 13.20 -15.23
C ASP A 151 -20.49 13.07 -14.44
N GLY A 152 -20.09 11.83 -14.10
CA GLY A 152 -18.91 11.48 -13.33
C GLY A 152 -19.05 11.63 -11.81
N SER A 153 -20.15 12.20 -11.31
CA SER A 153 -20.35 12.48 -9.87
C SER A 153 -20.17 11.25 -8.97
N GLY A 154 -20.58 10.06 -9.45
CA GLY A 154 -20.47 8.81 -8.71
C GLY A 154 -19.03 8.32 -8.47
N LEU A 155 -18.04 8.83 -9.21
CA LEU A 155 -16.65 8.38 -9.10
C LEU A 155 -15.98 8.73 -7.76
N ALA A 156 -16.52 9.71 -7.04
CA ALA A 156 -16.02 10.17 -5.75
C ALA A 156 -16.81 9.65 -4.54
N GLU A 157 -17.62 8.59 -4.74
CA GLU A 157 -18.14 7.84 -3.60
C GLU A 157 -16.95 7.22 -2.85
N PRO A 158 -16.81 7.46 -1.54
CA PRO A 158 -15.63 7.05 -0.80
C PRO A 158 -15.50 5.52 -0.72
N LYS A 159 -16.63 4.84 -0.48
CA LYS A 159 -16.65 3.41 -0.14
C LYS A 159 -17.80 2.64 -0.76
N TYR A 160 -17.58 1.34 -0.92
CA TYR A 160 -18.53 0.36 -1.44
C TYR A 160 -18.52 -0.88 -0.54
N ASN A 161 -19.60 -1.67 -0.56
CA ASN A 161 -19.61 -2.96 0.12
C ASN A 161 -18.54 -3.88 -0.49
N ALA A 162 -18.00 -4.82 0.30
CA ALA A 162 -16.95 -5.74 -0.16
C ALA A 162 -17.38 -6.63 -1.34
N ASN A 163 -18.69 -6.75 -1.61
CA ASN A 163 -19.22 -7.43 -2.79
C ASN A 163 -19.40 -6.52 -4.03
N LEU A 164 -18.84 -5.31 -4.02
CA LEU A 164 -18.98 -4.29 -5.07
C LEU A 164 -20.43 -3.85 -5.32
N SER A 165 -21.24 -3.77 -4.27
CA SER A 165 -22.53 -3.08 -4.30
C SER A 165 -22.42 -1.68 -3.66
N PRO A 166 -23.29 -0.72 -4.03
CA PRO A 166 -23.23 0.62 -3.45
C PRO A 166 -23.51 0.59 -1.95
N TYR A 167 -22.75 1.36 -1.19
CA TYR A 167 -23.07 1.62 0.21
C TYR A 167 -24.14 2.72 0.29
N LEU A 168 -25.33 2.40 0.80
CA LEU A 168 -26.49 3.30 0.79
C LEU A 168 -26.67 4.14 2.06
N GLY A 169 -25.87 3.87 3.10
CA GLY A 169 -25.95 4.62 4.36
C GLY A 169 -25.41 6.05 4.25
N SER A 170 -25.74 6.90 5.24
CA SER A 170 -25.13 8.23 5.37
C SER A 170 -23.61 8.10 5.59
N TRP A 171 -22.85 9.03 5.00
CA TRP A 171 -21.38 9.06 5.05
C TRP A 171 -20.85 10.44 4.64
N GLY A 172 -19.61 10.75 5.00
CA GLY A 172 -18.89 11.95 4.54
C GLY A 172 -18.52 11.84 3.07
N ARG A 173 -19.46 12.20 2.19
CA ARG A 173 -19.34 12.13 0.72
C ARG A 173 -19.67 13.47 0.04
N PRO A 174 -19.13 13.77 -1.15
CA PRO A 174 -18.12 13.00 -1.87
C PRO A 174 -16.71 13.20 -1.27
N GLN A 175 -15.80 12.27 -1.55
CA GLN A 175 -14.36 12.44 -1.30
C GLN A 175 -13.61 12.44 -2.62
N ARG A 176 -12.98 13.57 -2.93
CA ARG A 176 -12.53 13.89 -4.29
C ARG A 176 -11.08 13.49 -4.58
N ASP A 177 -10.42 12.84 -3.62
CA ASP A 177 -9.08 12.26 -3.72
C ASP A 177 -9.09 10.87 -4.35
N GLY A 178 -10.16 10.08 -4.14
CA GLY A 178 -10.28 8.71 -4.65
C GLY A 178 -9.94 8.55 -6.14
N PRO A 179 -10.59 9.31 -7.05
CA PRO A 179 -10.26 9.28 -8.48
C PRO A 179 -8.80 9.61 -8.78
N ALA A 180 -8.23 10.62 -8.11
CA ALA A 180 -6.85 11.04 -8.33
C ALA A 180 -5.85 9.94 -7.89
N LEU A 181 -6.07 9.34 -6.71
CA LEU A 181 -5.23 8.26 -6.19
C LEU A 181 -5.33 7.01 -7.08
N ARG A 182 -6.54 6.64 -7.52
CA ARG A 182 -6.74 5.52 -8.43
C ARG A 182 -6.03 5.78 -9.77
N ALA A 183 -6.15 6.98 -10.33
CA ALA A 183 -5.42 7.35 -11.54
C ALA A 183 -3.90 7.19 -11.37
N THR A 184 -3.31 7.70 -10.28
CA THR A 184 -1.88 7.52 -9.98
C THR A 184 -1.47 6.04 -9.89
N ALA A 185 -2.26 5.20 -9.23
CA ALA A 185 -1.99 3.76 -9.15
C ALA A 185 -2.05 3.08 -10.52
N LEU A 186 -3.03 3.44 -11.36
CA LEU A 186 -3.17 2.93 -12.73
C LEU A 186 -2.03 3.41 -13.65
N VAL A 187 -1.58 4.66 -13.51
CA VAL A 187 -0.42 5.17 -14.28
C VAL A 187 0.84 4.37 -13.97
N ALA A 188 1.07 4.02 -12.70
CA ALA A 188 2.25 3.24 -12.31
C ALA A 188 2.32 1.90 -13.06
N TYR A 189 1.23 1.13 -13.07
CA TYR A 189 1.20 -0.15 -13.79
C TYR A 189 1.19 0.02 -15.32
N ALA A 190 0.52 1.05 -15.84
CA ALA A 190 0.53 1.36 -17.27
C ALA A 190 1.94 1.70 -17.78
N ASN A 191 2.74 2.45 -17.00
CA ASN A 191 4.14 2.71 -17.32
C ASN A 191 4.97 1.43 -17.34
N TRP A 192 4.76 0.52 -16.38
CA TRP A 192 5.43 -0.79 -16.40
C TRP A 192 5.06 -1.60 -17.65
N LEU A 193 3.78 -1.63 -18.03
CA LEU A 193 3.32 -2.29 -19.26
C LEU A 193 4.02 -1.71 -20.50
N ILE A 194 4.05 -0.38 -20.64
CA ILE A 194 4.72 0.30 -21.76
C ILE A 194 6.22 -0.02 -21.79
N GLY A 195 6.88 0.04 -20.64
CA GLY A 195 8.31 -0.28 -20.51
C GLY A 195 8.64 -1.74 -20.86
N ASN A 196 7.65 -2.63 -20.82
CA ASN A 196 7.79 -4.05 -21.17
C ASN A 196 7.08 -4.44 -22.48
N ASN A 197 6.92 -3.49 -23.41
CA ASN A 197 6.32 -3.69 -24.74
C ASN A 197 4.85 -4.15 -24.73
N TYR A 198 4.10 -3.88 -23.67
CA TYR A 198 2.66 -4.12 -23.55
C TYR A 198 1.82 -2.84 -23.70
N THR A 199 2.26 -1.92 -24.55
CA THR A 199 1.59 -0.62 -24.80
C THR A 199 0.13 -0.78 -25.21
N SER A 200 -0.23 -1.82 -25.97
CA SER A 200 -1.63 -2.11 -26.33
C SER A 200 -2.48 -2.42 -25.10
N THR A 201 -1.96 -3.16 -24.13
CA THR A 201 -2.67 -3.44 -22.86
C THR A 201 -2.89 -2.16 -22.06
N ALA A 202 -1.87 -1.31 -21.96
CA ALA A 202 -2.00 -0.02 -21.28
C ALA A 202 -3.06 0.87 -21.96
N ARG A 203 -3.07 0.91 -23.30
CA ARG A 203 -4.02 1.71 -24.11
C ARG A 203 -5.44 1.17 -24.07
N ASP A 204 -5.62 -0.13 -24.22
CA ASP A 204 -6.93 -0.73 -24.51
C ASP A 204 -7.67 -1.17 -23.25
N ILE A 205 -6.94 -1.46 -22.15
CA ILE A 205 -7.52 -1.95 -20.89
C ILE A 205 -7.42 -0.90 -19.78
N VAL A 206 -6.24 -0.32 -19.56
CA VAL A 206 -6.00 0.56 -18.39
C VAL A 206 -6.48 1.99 -18.65
N TRP A 207 -6.11 2.56 -19.79
CA TRP A 207 -6.39 3.95 -20.14
C TRP A 207 -7.87 4.35 -20.09
N PRO A 208 -8.85 3.55 -20.55
CA PRO A 208 -10.27 3.93 -20.48
C PRO A 208 -10.77 4.16 -19.05
N ILE A 209 -10.31 3.35 -18.08
CA ILE A 209 -10.66 3.47 -16.67
C ILE A 209 -10.03 4.75 -16.09
N LEU A 210 -8.73 4.92 -16.32
CA LEU A 210 -7.95 6.07 -15.87
C LEU A 210 -8.50 7.38 -16.44
N ARG A 211 -8.94 7.41 -17.69
CA ARG A 211 -9.51 8.61 -18.34
C ARG A 211 -10.76 9.14 -17.62
N ASN A 212 -11.64 8.25 -17.13
CA ASN A 212 -12.80 8.67 -16.35
C ASN A 212 -12.37 9.41 -15.08
N ASP A 213 -11.34 8.90 -14.39
CA ASP A 213 -10.81 9.53 -13.17
C ASP A 213 -10.13 10.87 -13.44
N LEU A 214 -9.34 11.00 -14.52
CA LEU A 214 -8.74 12.29 -14.90
C LEU A 214 -9.79 13.33 -15.28
N ASN A 215 -10.83 12.91 -15.98
CA ASN A 215 -11.97 13.76 -16.32
C ASN A 215 -12.70 14.24 -15.06
N TYR A 216 -12.86 13.37 -14.07
CA TYR A 216 -13.42 13.74 -12.77
C TYR A 216 -12.59 14.84 -12.11
N VAL A 217 -11.27 14.65 -12.03
CA VAL A 217 -10.37 15.63 -11.42
C VAL A 217 -10.47 16.98 -12.14
N ALA A 218 -10.37 16.99 -13.47
CA ALA A 218 -10.47 18.22 -14.25
C ALA A 218 -11.82 18.95 -14.09
N GLN A 219 -12.92 18.22 -13.87
CA GLN A 219 -14.26 18.77 -13.73
C GLN A 219 -14.58 19.28 -12.32
N TYR A 220 -14.10 18.57 -11.28
CA TYR A 220 -14.57 18.76 -9.90
C TYR A 220 -13.49 19.18 -8.89
N TRP A 221 -12.24 19.40 -9.30
CA TRP A 221 -11.15 19.77 -8.37
C TRP A 221 -11.46 21.01 -7.52
N ASN A 222 -12.18 21.99 -8.09
CA ASN A 222 -12.50 23.25 -7.44
C ASN A 222 -13.85 23.22 -6.69
N ASN A 223 -14.37 22.03 -6.39
CA ASN A 223 -15.55 21.85 -5.55
C ASN A 223 -15.13 21.32 -4.18
N THR A 224 -15.81 21.77 -3.12
CA THR A 224 -15.59 21.21 -1.79
C THR A 224 -15.99 19.73 -1.74
N GLY A 225 -15.34 18.98 -0.87
CA GLY A 225 -15.61 17.57 -0.56
C GLY A 225 -15.15 17.27 0.86
N PHE A 226 -15.32 16.03 1.30
CA PHE A 226 -14.75 15.58 2.57
C PHE A 226 -13.26 15.31 2.42
N ASP A 227 -12.53 15.53 3.50
CA ASP A 227 -11.10 15.21 3.60
C ASP A 227 -10.86 13.71 3.76
N LEU A 228 -9.59 13.30 3.78
CA LEU A 228 -9.19 11.89 3.93
C LEU A 228 -9.58 11.28 5.29
N TRP A 229 -9.95 12.10 6.27
CA TRP A 229 -10.46 11.61 7.55
C TRP A 229 -11.97 11.43 7.56
N GLU A 230 -12.63 11.75 6.44
CA GLU A 230 -14.07 11.59 6.21
C GLU A 230 -14.94 12.50 7.10
N GLU A 231 -14.36 13.61 7.59
CA GLU A 231 -14.94 14.44 8.64
C GLU A 231 -15.17 15.89 8.21
N VAL A 232 -14.17 16.50 7.58
CA VAL A 232 -14.18 17.94 7.29
C VAL A 232 -14.60 18.15 5.86
N GLN A 233 -15.79 18.71 5.68
CA GLN A 233 -16.21 19.22 4.39
C GLN A 233 -15.54 20.57 4.10
N GLY A 234 -14.78 20.63 3.00
CA GLY A 234 -14.02 21.81 2.59
C GLY A 234 -13.10 21.50 1.42
N SER A 235 -11.93 22.15 1.41
CA SER A 235 -10.84 21.85 0.48
C SER A 235 -9.68 21.27 1.29
N SER A 236 -9.26 20.04 0.96
CA SER A 236 -8.19 19.31 1.66
C SER A 236 -6.86 19.39 0.90
N PHE A 237 -5.76 19.59 1.63
CA PHE A 237 -4.42 19.68 1.08
C PHE A 237 -3.99 18.36 0.43
N PHE A 238 -4.17 17.23 1.12
CA PHE A 238 -3.94 15.89 0.58
C PHE A 238 -4.69 15.65 -0.74
N THR A 239 -5.98 15.99 -0.77
CA THR A 239 -6.80 15.84 -1.98
C THR A 239 -6.29 16.71 -3.13
N THR A 240 -5.95 17.96 -2.85
CA THR A 240 -5.46 18.92 -3.86
C THR A 240 -4.11 18.48 -4.44
N ALA A 241 -3.19 18.00 -3.59
CA ALA A 241 -1.89 17.49 -4.02
C ALA A 241 -2.03 16.23 -4.89
N ALA A 242 -2.88 15.28 -4.47
CA ALA A 242 -3.17 14.07 -5.25
C ALA A 242 -3.77 14.40 -6.62
N GLN A 243 -4.72 15.35 -6.66
CA GLN A 243 -5.34 15.82 -7.90
C GLN A 243 -4.31 16.43 -8.86
N TYR A 244 -3.44 17.32 -8.38
CA TYR A 244 -2.36 17.89 -9.18
C TYR A 244 -1.46 16.80 -9.77
N LYS A 245 -0.95 15.91 -8.93
CA LYS A 245 -0.09 14.80 -9.34
C LYS A 245 -0.76 13.94 -10.42
N SER A 246 -2.02 13.57 -10.21
CA SER A 246 -2.75 12.71 -11.14
C SER A 246 -2.88 13.30 -12.55
N LEU A 247 -3.09 14.62 -12.67
CA LEU A 247 -3.16 15.28 -13.98
C LEU A 247 -1.78 15.35 -14.67
N ILE A 248 -0.71 15.59 -13.91
CA ILE A 248 0.66 15.57 -14.44
C ILE A 248 1.01 14.18 -14.98
N GLU A 249 0.80 13.15 -14.17
CA GLU A 249 1.03 11.74 -14.53
C GLU A 249 0.16 11.31 -15.71
N GLY A 250 -1.13 11.68 -15.68
CA GLY A 250 -2.09 11.39 -16.72
C GLY A 250 -1.72 12.01 -18.07
N ASN A 251 -1.28 13.27 -18.08
CA ASN A 251 -0.81 13.94 -19.29
C ASN A 251 0.44 13.26 -19.87
N ALA A 252 1.40 12.90 -19.01
CA ALA A 252 2.61 12.21 -19.44
C ALA A 252 2.29 10.82 -20.04
N LEU A 253 1.38 10.07 -19.43
CA LEU A 253 0.93 8.78 -19.94
C LEU A 253 0.18 8.93 -21.28
N ALA A 254 -0.72 9.91 -21.39
CA ALA A 254 -1.47 10.18 -22.63
C ALA A 254 -0.53 10.31 -23.83
N LYS A 255 0.54 11.11 -23.67
CA LYS A 255 1.57 11.32 -24.69
C LYS A 255 2.27 10.01 -25.08
N LYS A 256 2.63 9.16 -24.10
CA LYS A 256 3.25 7.83 -24.37
C LYS A 256 2.31 6.89 -25.12
N LEU A 257 1.00 7.00 -24.92
CA LEU A 257 -0.02 6.19 -25.59
C LEU A 257 -0.45 6.73 -26.97
N GLY A 258 0.10 7.87 -27.41
CA GLY A 258 -0.29 8.51 -28.66
C GLY A 258 -1.69 9.14 -28.62
N THR A 259 -2.16 9.52 -27.42
CA THR A 259 -3.43 10.23 -27.20
C THR A 259 -3.19 11.56 -26.48
N THR A 260 -4.25 12.28 -26.11
CA THR A 260 -4.15 13.59 -25.46
C THR A 260 -4.99 13.63 -24.18
N CYS A 261 -4.53 14.44 -23.21
CA CYS A 261 -5.32 14.88 -22.08
C CYS A 261 -5.24 16.41 -21.98
N SER A 262 -5.96 17.12 -22.86
CA SER A 262 -5.93 18.59 -22.90
C SER A 262 -6.41 19.22 -21.59
N SER A 263 -7.38 18.59 -20.92
CA SER A 263 -7.86 19.01 -19.60
C SER A 263 -6.78 18.87 -18.52
N CYS A 264 -5.95 17.83 -18.57
CA CYS A 264 -4.83 17.67 -17.64
C CYS A 264 -3.86 18.86 -17.76
N GLU A 265 -3.52 19.25 -18.98
CA GLU A 265 -2.58 20.35 -19.26
C GLU A 265 -3.16 21.72 -18.87
N SER A 266 -4.44 21.98 -19.16
CA SER A 266 -5.07 23.27 -18.87
C SER A 266 -5.41 23.46 -17.38
N ILE A 267 -5.70 22.38 -16.65
CA ILE A 267 -6.17 22.45 -15.26
C ILE A 267 -5.03 22.31 -14.24
N ALA A 268 -4.02 21.47 -14.47
CA ALA A 268 -2.98 21.20 -13.48
C ALA A 268 -2.28 22.47 -12.90
N PRO A 269 -1.93 23.50 -13.71
CA PRO A 269 -1.33 24.73 -13.17
C PRO A 269 -2.24 25.47 -12.17
N ASN A 270 -3.56 25.41 -12.36
CA ASN A 270 -4.52 26.06 -11.45
C ASN A 270 -4.66 25.29 -10.14
N ILE A 271 -4.63 23.96 -10.18
CA ILE A 271 -4.58 23.13 -8.96
C ILE A 271 -3.30 23.42 -8.18
N LEU A 272 -2.15 23.49 -8.85
CA LEU A 272 -0.89 23.85 -8.21
C LEU A 272 -0.93 25.26 -7.59
N CYS A 273 -1.57 26.22 -8.26
CA CYS A 273 -1.76 27.57 -7.76
C CYS A 273 -2.62 27.56 -6.47
N PHE A 274 -3.73 26.82 -6.49
CA PHE A 274 -4.59 26.66 -5.31
C PHE A 274 -3.88 25.92 -4.17
N LEU A 275 -3.03 24.93 -4.46
CA LEU A 275 -2.23 24.20 -3.47
C LEU A 275 -1.35 25.14 -2.62
N GLN A 276 -0.93 26.28 -3.17
CA GLN A 276 -0.15 27.27 -2.43
C GLN A 276 -0.95 27.97 -1.32
N SER A 277 -2.28 28.03 -1.43
CA SER A 277 -3.16 28.71 -0.46
C SER A 277 -3.21 28.03 0.90
N PHE A 278 -2.80 26.76 0.99
CA PHE A 278 -2.79 25.99 2.23
C PHE A 278 -1.60 26.34 3.14
N TRP A 279 -0.54 26.95 2.59
CA TRP A 279 0.60 27.38 3.38
C TRP A 279 0.30 28.68 4.13
N THR A 280 0.60 28.71 5.43
CA THR A 280 0.45 29.93 6.24
C THR A 280 1.83 30.52 6.56
N PRO A 281 2.23 31.65 5.94
CA PRO A 281 3.55 32.23 6.20
C PRO A 281 3.80 32.58 7.67
N ASN A 282 2.78 33.09 8.36
CA ASN A 282 2.88 33.46 9.78
C ASN A 282 2.80 32.26 10.72
N GLY A 283 2.12 31.19 10.32
CA GLY A 283 2.03 29.95 11.09
C GLY A 283 3.27 29.06 10.92
N ASN A 284 3.92 29.14 9.75
CA ASN A 284 5.02 28.27 9.34
C ASN A 284 4.62 26.78 9.27
N TYR A 285 3.37 26.50 8.88
CA TYR A 285 2.85 25.16 8.63
C TYR A 285 1.72 25.19 7.58
N VAL A 286 1.34 24.01 7.10
CA VAL A 286 0.20 23.81 6.19
C VAL A 286 -1.08 23.70 6.99
N VAL A 287 -2.08 24.55 6.71
CA VAL A 287 -3.45 24.36 7.22
C VAL A 287 -4.12 23.34 6.33
N SER A 288 -4.23 22.09 6.77
CA SER A 288 -4.61 20.95 5.92
C SER A 288 -6.02 21.01 5.33
N ASN A 289 -6.94 21.79 5.92
CA ASN A 289 -8.29 21.97 5.41
C ASN A 289 -8.65 23.46 5.41
N THR A 290 -9.05 23.97 4.25
CA THR A 290 -9.52 25.36 4.05
C THR A 290 -10.95 25.35 3.49
N ASN A 291 -11.56 26.53 3.31
CA ASN A 291 -12.94 26.65 2.80
C ASN A 291 -13.95 25.80 3.58
N THR A 292 -13.82 25.82 4.89
CA THR A 292 -14.56 24.96 5.82
C THR A 292 -15.01 25.76 7.03
N GLY A 293 -16.02 25.26 7.75
CA GLY A 293 -16.53 25.85 9.00
C GLY A 293 -15.87 25.31 10.27
N THR A 294 -14.86 24.44 10.16
CA THR A 294 -14.17 23.90 11.35
C THR A 294 -13.20 24.92 11.96
N ASN A 295 -13.05 24.85 13.28
CA ASN A 295 -12.12 25.69 14.06
C ASN A 295 -10.83 24.94 14.46
N ARG A 296 -10.51 23.82 13.80
CA ARG A 296 -9.25 23.09 14.03
C ARG A 296 -8.04 23.96 13.67
N SER A 297 -6.91 23.72 14.33
CA SER A 297 -5.65 24.44 14.09
C SER A 297 -5.11 24.29 12.66
N GLY A 298 -5.52 23.22 11.96
CA GLY A 298 -5.06 22.85 10.63
C GLY A 298 -3.77 22.02 10.63
N LYS A 299 -3.12 21.82 11.78
CA LYS A 299 -1.95 20.94 11.92
C LYS A 299 -2.40 19.49 11.93
N ASP A 300 -2.16 18.81 10.82
CA ASP A 300 -2.74 17.49 10.56
C ASP A 300 -1.76 16.64 9.74
N ALA A 301 -1.65 15.35 10.06
CA ALA A 301 -0.88 14.36 9.33
C ALA A 301 -1.31 14.24 7.86
N ASN A 302 -2.50 14.72 7.48
CA ASN A 302 -2.92 15.02 6.10
C ASN A 302 -1.77 15.65 5.28
N SER A 303 -1.11 16.66 5.84
CA SER A 303 -0.03 17.39 5.16
C SER A 303 1.25 16.56 4.98
N ILE A 304 1.58 15.69 5.94
CA ILE A 304 2.70 14.75 5.85
C ILE A 304 2.39 13.67 4.82
N LEU A 305 1.19 13.10 4.87
CA LEU A 305 0.70 12.11 3.91
C LEU A 305 0.72 12.64 2.47
N ALA A 306 0.31 13.89 2.27
CA ALA A 306 0.34 14.54 0.97
C ALA A 306 1.78 14.64 0.41
N SER A 307 2.75 14.95 1.27
CA SER A 307 4.16 15.07 0.90
C SER A 307 4.76 13.72 0.49
N ILE A 308 4.56 12.66 1.27
CA ILE A 308 5.12 11.33 0.97
C ILE A 308 4.44 10.69 -0.25
N HIS A 309 3.13 10.88 -0.42
CA HIS A 309 2.42 10.34 -1.59
C HIS A 309 2.67 11.14 -2.86
N SER A 310 3.27 12.34 -2.75
CA SER A 310 3.74 13.16 -3.88
C SER A 310 5.27 13.19 -3.99
N PHE A 311 5.98 12.32 -3.27
CA PHE A 311 7.45 12.27 -3.31
C PHE A 311 7.96 11.96 -4.72
N ASP A 312 8.93 12.77 -5.17
CA ASP A 312 9.76 12.48 -6.33
C ASP A 312 11.19 12.98 -6.10
N PRO A 313 12.20 12.10 -6.06
CA PRO A 313 13.58 12.52 -5.82
C PRO A 313 14.14 13.44 -6.92
N SER A 314 13.62 13.37 -8.16
CA SER A 314 14.03 14.25 -9.25
C SER A 314 13.53 15.70 -9.10
N ALA A 315 12.47 15.92 -8.32
CA ALA A 315 11.97 17.25 -7.98
C ALA A 315 12.90 17.98 -7.00
N GLY A 316 13.78 17.25 -6.32
CA GLY A 316 14.62 17.84 -5.28
C GLY A 316 13.81 18.33 -4.09
N CYS A 317 14.15 19.51 -3.57
CA CYS A 317 13.47 20.14 -2.43
C CYS A 317 12.47 21.20 -2.89
N ASP A 318 11.77 20.95 -3.99
CA ASP A 318 10.79 21.87 -4.60
C ASP A 318 9.68 22.26 -3.60
N GLU A 319 9.53 23.58 -3.39
CA GLU A 319 8.55 24.14 -2.45
C GLU A 319 7.15 24.33 -3.04
N LEU A 320 7.01 24.30 -4.38
CA LEU A 320 5.71 24.44 -5.04
C LEU A 320 4.89 23.16 -4.91
N THR A 321 5.54 22.02 -5.00
CA THR A 321 4.96 20.68 -4.87
C THR A 321 5.14 20.08 -3.48
N PHE A 322 5.67 20.85 -2.52
CA PHE A 322 5.84 20.45 -1.11
C PHE A 322 6.62 19.12 -0.96
N GLN A 323 7.72 18.99 -1.70
CA GLN A 323 8.57 17.80 -1.61
C GLN A 323 9.08 17.58 -0.18
N PRO A 324 9.34 16.32 0.23
CA PRO A 324 9.69 15.99 1.62
C PRO A 324 10.84 16.79 2.22
N CYS A 325 11.89 17.12 1.44
CA CYS A 325 13.01 17.96 1.88
C CYS A 325 12.83 19.46 1.68
N SER A 326 11.70 19.91 1.13
CA SER A 326 11.40 21.34 0.96
C SER A 326 11.30 22.04 2.32
N ALA A 327 11.65 23.32 2.39
CA ALA A 327 11.69 24.01 3.67
C ALA A 327 10.28 24.11 4.31
N LYS A 328 9.23 24.29 3.49
CA LYS A 328 7.83 24.24 3.92
C LYS A 328 7.45 22.88 4.52
N SER A 329 7.81 21.78 3.86
CA SER A 329 7.46 20.43 4.33
C SER A 329 8.18 20.07 5.63
N LEU A 330 9.45 20.48 5.79
CA LEU A 330 10.22 20.26 7.03
C LEU A 330 9.68 21.11 8.20
N ALA A 331 9.35 22.38 7.95
CA ALA A 331 8.72 23.24 8.94
C ALA A 331 7.35 22.71 9.38
N ASN A 332 6.54 22.29 8.41
CA ASN A 332 5.25 21.66 8.65
C ASN A 332 5.39 20.35 9.44
N HIS A 333 6.33 19.48 9.06
CA HIS A 333 6.61 18.22 9.76
C HIS A 333 6.85 18.48 11.25
N LYS A 334 7.72 19.44 11.59
CA LYS A 334 7.95 19.84 12.98
C LYS A 334 6.67 20.32 13.66
N ALA A 335 5.92 21.22 13.03
CA ALA A 335 4.70 21.78 13.60
C ALA A 335 3.63 20.72 13.89
N VAL A 336 3.47 19.75 12.99
CA VAL A 336 2.53 18.62 13.13
C VAL A 336 3.00 17.66 14.21
N VAL A 337 4.25 17.18 14.15
CA VAL A 337 4.79 16.22 15.14
C VAL A 337 4.79 16.82 16.55
N ASP A 338 5.19 18.07 16.71
CA ASP A 338 5.21 18.73 18.01
C ASP A 338 3.80 18.89 18.60
N SER A 339 2.76 18.95 17.76
CA SER A 339 1.36 19.04 18.22
C SER A 339 0.88 17.78 18.95
N PHE A 340 1.58 16.64 18.85
CA PHE A 340 1.23 15.38 19.51
C PHE A 340 2.05 15.07 20.77
N ARG A 341 2.89 16.01 21.23
CA ARG A 341 3.66 15.81 22.46
C ARG A 341 2.81 15.65 23.72
N PHE A 342 1.52 16.01 23.66
CA PHE A 342 0.59 15.91 24.80
C PHE A 342 0.13 14.48 25.11
N TYR A 343 0.31 13.52 24.19
CA TYR A 343 -0.05 12.12 24.48
C TYR A 343 0.80 11.57 25.63
N PRO A 344 0.20 10.90 26.63
CA PRO A 344 0.96 10.35 27.76
C PRO A 344 2.11 9.41 27.35
N ILE A 345 1.93 8.57 26.31
CA ILE A 345 3.01 7.72 25.79
C ILE A 345 4.19 8.48 25.18
N ASN A 346 4.02 9.78 24.88
CA ASN A 346 5.07 10.66 24.39
C ASN A 346 5.77 11.45 25.51
N SER A 347 5.37 11.26 26.77
CA SER A 347 5.94 11.96 27.92
C SER A 347 7.45 11.72 28.03
N GLY A 348 8.22 12.79 28.23
CA GLY A 348 9.67 12.74 28.37
C GLY A 348 10.46 12.58 27.06
N ILE A 349 9.81 12.47 25.90
CA ILE A 349 10.49 12.42 24.60
C ILE A 349 10.91 13.84 24.19
N SER A 350 12.21 14.07 24.00
CA SER A 350 12.75 15.39 23.67
C SER A 350 12.47 15.81 22.24
N ALA A 351 12.71 17.09 21.92
CA ALA A 351 12.82 17.53 20.52
C ALA A 351 13.91 16.73 19.77
N GLY A 352 13.70 16.50 18.47
CA GLY A 352 14.63 15.71 17.64
C GLY A 352 14.64 14.21 17.92
N GLN A 353 13.62 13.67 18.60
CA GLN A 353 13.37 12.25 18.77
C GLN A 353 11.97 11.89 18.24
N GLY A 354 11.86 10.79 17.48
CA GLY A 354 10.57 10.31 16.98
C GLY A 354 9.62 9.93 18.12
N LEU A 355 8.33 10.16 17.92
CA LEU A 355 7.25 9.98 18.89
C LEU A 355 5.99 9.42 18.22
N ALA A 356 4.96 9.04 18.98
CA ALA A 356 3.70 8.56 18.42
C ALA A 356 2.88 9.73 17.85
N VAL A 357 2.51 9.66 16.57
CA VAL A 357 1.82 10.73 15.82
C VAL A 357 0.38 10.31 15.54
N GLY A 358 -0.60 11.18 15.77
CA GLY A 358 -2.01 10.94 15.42
C GLY A 358 -2.41 11.56 14.09
N ARG A 359 -3.73 11.70 13.84
CA ARG A 359 -4.26 12.43 12.68
C ARG A 359 -4.10 13.93 12.86
N TYR A 360 -4.74 14.50 13.88
CA TYR A 360 -4.66 15.91 14.28
C TYR A 360 -4.89 15.99 15.80
N SER A 361 -4.44 17.08 16.45
CA SER A 361 -4.42 17.17 17.92
C SER A 361 -5.81 17.21 18.59
N GLU A 362 -6.81 17.65 17.84
CA GLU A 362 -8.20 17.82 18.24
C GLU A 362 -9.04 16.55 18.01
N ASP A 363 -8.40 15.44 17.64
CA ASP A 363 -9.07 14.17 17.33
C ASP A 363 -9.84 13.62 18.54
N VAL A 364 -11.03 13.09 18.28
CA VAL A 364 -11.92 12.46 19.26
C VAL A 364 -12.39 11.07 18.82
N TYR A 365 -12.05 10.63 17.61
CA TYR A 365 -12.40 9.29 17.12
C TYR A 365 -11.67 8.24 17.95
N TYR A 366 -12.43 7.31 18.55
CA TYR A 366 -11.92 6.39 19.59
C TYR A 366 -11.15 7.09 20.72
N GLY A 367 -11.49 8.36 21.01
CA GLY A 367 -10.84 9.17 22.03
C GLY A 367 -9.63 9.97 21.55
N GLY A 368 -9.26 9.89 20.27
CA GLY A 368 -8.15 10.65 19.68
C GLY A 368 -6.79 10.09 20.08
N ASN A 369 -6.21 9.28 19.20
CA ASN A 369 -5.03 8.48 19.46
C ASN A 369 -3.95 8.64 18.37
N PRO A 370 -2.70 8.22 18.64
CA PRO A 370 -1.73 7.92 17.60
C PRO A 370 -2.23 6.84 16.62
N TRP A 371 -1.79 6.93 15.37
CA TRP A 371 -2.05 5.92 14.34
C TRP A 371 -0.73 5.32 13.85
N HIS A 372 -0.74 4.04 13.48
CA HIS A 372 0.43 3.38 12.91
C HIS A 372 0.87 4.09 11.63
N LEU A 373 -0.08 4.30 10.70
CA LEU A 373 0.22 4.88 9.40
C LEU A 373 0.74 6.33 9.48
N THR A 374 0.27 7.16 10.40
CA THR A 374 0.74 8.56 10.54
C THR A 374 2.11 8.63 11.22
N THR A 375 2.37 7.72 12.17
CA THR A 375 3.70 7.57 12.78
C THR A 375 4.72 7.10 11.73
N LEU A 376 4.35 6.14 10.88
CA LEU A 376 5.19 5.69 9.76
C LEU A 376 5.37 6.76 8.68
N ALA A 377 4.32 7.53 8.36
CA ALA A 377 4.39 8.62 7.41
C ALA A 377 5.37 9.73 7.86
N ALA A 378 5.42 10.01 9.17
CA ALA A 378 6.43 10.90 9.73
C ALA A 378 7.85 10.36 9.53
N ALA A 379 8.07 9.05 9.70
CA ALA A 379 9.36 8.43 9.39
C ALA A 379 9.69 8.54 7.89
N GLU A 380 8.74 8.17 7.04
CA GLU A 380 8.88 8.12 5.57
C GLU A 380 9.30 9.48 4.99
N GLN A 381 8.65 10.58 5.42
CA GLN A 381 9.00 11.91 4.94
C GLN A 381 10.47 12.28 5.24
N ILE A 382 11.02 11.84 6.37
CA ILE A 382 12.41 12.11 6.72
C ILE A 382 13.37 11.20 5.94
N TYR A 383 13.00 9.93 5.70
CA TYR A 383 13.77 9.06 4.81
C TYR A 383 13.83 9.63 3.39
N ASP A 384 12.69 10.08 2.85
CA ASP A 384 12.60 10.74 1.54
C ASP A 384 13.50 11.99 1.47
N ALA A 385 13.46 12.82 2.52
CA ALA A 385 14.31 14.01 2.58
C ALA A 385 15.80 13.67 2.57
N VAL A 386 16.21 12.66 3.34
CA VAL A 386 17.60 12.17 3.39
C VAL A 386 18.04 11.59 2.06
N ILE A 387 17.17 10.86 1.34
CA ILE A 387 17.46 10.36 -0.01
C ILE A 387 17.84 11.53 -0.92
N VAL A 388 17.03 12.59 -0.94
CA VAL A 388 17.27 13.75 -1.80
C VAL A 388 18.52 14.53 -1.39
N TRP A 389 18.74 14.78 -0.10
CA TRP A 389 19.95 15.47 0.37
C TRP A 389 21.23 14.74 -0.04
N LYS A 390 21.23 13.41 0.06
CA LYS A 390 22.35 12.57 -0.40
C LYS A 390 22.53 12.64 -1.91
N GLN A 391 21.45 12.55 -2.68
CA GLN A 391 21.48 12.62 -4.15
C GLN A 391 21.99 13.98 -4.64
N GLN A 392 21.58 15.08 -4.02
CA GLN A 392 22.00 16.44 -4.38
C GLN A 392 23.38 16.81 -3.82
N GLY A 393 23.89 16.04 -2.86
CA GLY A 393 25.18 16.27 -2.23
C GLY A 393 25.22 17.53 -1.34
N ARG A 394 24.07 18.03 -0.88
CA ARG A 394 23.96 19.21 -0.01
C ARG A 394 22.63 19.26 0.77
N ILE A 395 22.63 20.00 1.87
CA ILE A 395 21.45 20.40 2.64
C ILE A 395 21.36 21.92 2.64
N GLU A 396 20.22 22.47 2.25
CA GLU A 396 19.91 23.89 2.38
C GLU A 396 19.06 24.13 3.63
N VAL A 397 19.60 24.89 4.58
CA VAL A 397 18.86 25.35 5.76
C VAL A 397 18.41 26.79 5.52
N THR A 398 17.10 27.01 5.49
CA THR A 398 16.50 28.34 5.31
C THR A 398 15.90 28.83 6.63
N SER A 399 15.47 30.10 6.69
CA SER A 399 14.74 30.62 7.84
C SER A 399 13.46 29.82 8.15
N THR A 400 12.77 29.36 7.09
CA THR A 400 11.56 28.53 7.18
C THR A 400 11.84 27.19 7.89
N SER A 401 12.88 26.47 7.46
CA SER A 401 13.21 25.13 7.99
C SER A 401 14.15 25.13 9.20
N LEU A 402 14.69 26.28 9.61
CA LEU A 402 15.69 26.38 10.68
C LEU A 402 15.24 25.73 11.98
N SER A 403 13.97 25.88 12.36
CA SER A 403 13.44 25.30 13.60
C SER A 403 13.44 23.78 13.58
N PHE A 404 13.18 23.15 12.42
CA PHE A 404 13.31 21.71 12.24
C PHE A 404 14.77 21.27 12.41
N PHE A 405 15.71 21.93 11.74
CA PHE A 405 17.11 21.54 11.83
C PHE A 405 17.71 21.75 13.23
N ARG A 406 17.24 22.75 13.99
CA ARG A 406 17.69 22.99 15.38
C ARG A 406 17.34 21.88 16.35
N ASP A 407 16.28 21.12 16.08
CA ASP A 407 15.96 19.93 16.86
C ASP A 407 16.98 18.79 16.62
N LEU A 408 17.58 18.75 15.42
CA LEU A 408 18.59 17.75 15.05
C LEU A 408 20.02 18.20 15.43
N SER A 409 20.29 19.51 15.33
CA SER A 409 21.57 20.14 15.65
C SER A 409 21.33 21.57 16.15
N SER A 410 21.42 21.78 17.46
CA SER A 410 21.00 23.04 18.11
C SER A 410 21.78 24.28 17.67
N SER A 411 23.04 24.12 17.23
CA SER A 411 23.91 25.20 16.77
C SER A 411 23.82 25.48 15.27
N ILE A 412 22.94 24.79 14.54
CA ILE A 412 22.81 24.97 13.09
C ILE A 412 22.31 26.38 12.74
N ALA A 413 22.79 26.91 11.62
CA ALA A 413 22.44 28.23 11.10
C ALA A 413 21.84 28.11 9.69
N VAL A 414 21.31 29.21 9.18
CA VAL A 414 20.91 29.31 7.78
C VAL A 414 22.14 29.21 6.90
N GLY A 415 22.08 28.39 5.84
CA GLY A 415 23.19 28.18 4.92
C GLY A 415 23.11 26.88 4.15
N SER A 416 24.06 26.71 3.24
CA SER A 416 24.26 25.50 2.44
C SER A 416 25.35 24.64 3.07
N TYR A 417 25.06 23.35 3.28
CA TYR A 417 25.99 22.39 3.86
C TYR A 417 26.26 21.28 2.85
N ALA A 418 27.45 21.30 2.24
CA ALA A 418 27.88 20.31 1.25
C ALA A 418 28.17 18.95 1.88
N SER A 419 28.07 17.89 1.08
CA SER A 419 28.18 16.48 1.51
C SER A 419 29.53 16.08 2.12
N ASP A 420 30.60 16.82 1.81
CA ASP A 420 31.94 16.65 2.39
C ASP A 420 32.11 17.33 3.75
N SER A 421 31.14 18.15 4.17
CA SER A 421 31.17 18.81 5.48
C SER A 421 30.80 17.85 6.62
N ALA A 422 31.45 18.04 7.78
CA ALA A 422 31.09 17.33 9.00
C ALA A 422 29.62 17.62 9.41
N THR A 423 29.15 18.85 9.16
CA THR A 423 27.79 19.29 9.46
C THR A 423 26.74 18.51 8.65
N PHE A 424 26.96 18.30 7.36
CA PHE A 424 26.06 17.48 6.53
C PHE A 424 25.95 16.06 7.09
N THR A 425 27.09 15.43 7.37
CA THR A 425 27.14 14.07 7.92
C THR A 425 26.41 14.00 9.27
N GLN A 426 26.61 14.99 10.14
CA GLN A 426 25.93 15.07 11.43
C GLN A 426 24.41 15.20 11.28
N ILE A 427 23.93 16.08 10.40
CA ILE A 427 22.49 16.29 10.16
C ILE A 427 21.86 15.02 9.58
N VAL A 428 22.48 14.41 8.56
CA VAL A 428 21.96 13.17 7.96
C VAL A 428 21.85 12.06 9.00
N ASN A 429 22.87 11.87 9.83
CA ASN A 429 22.83 10.86 10.88
C ASN A 429 21.76 11.17 11.95
N ALA A 430 21.61 12.44 12.34
CA ALA A 430 20.59 12.86 13.29
C ALA A 430 19.18 12.69 12.72
N ALA A 431 18.96 13.03 11.45
CA ALA A 431 17.69 12.86 10.75
C ALA A 431 17.30 11.38 10.61
N LEU A 432 18.24 10.50 10.26
CA LEU A 432 17.99 9.06 10.22
C LEU A 432 17.66 8.49 11.61
N ALA A 433 18.37 8.93 12.66
CA ALA A 433 18.06 8.53 14.03
C ALA A 433 16.71 9.05 14.53
N TYR A 434 16.29 10.23 14.06
CA TYR A 434 14.97 10.80 14.30
C TYR A 434 13.88 9.98 13.61
N ALA A 435 14.06 9.66 12.32
CA ALA A 435 13.16 8.81 11.54
C ALA A 435 13.01 7.40 12.15
N ASP A 436 14.13 6.75 12.50
CA ASP A 436 14.14 5.44 13.18
C ASP A 436 13.45 5.49 14.55
N GLY A 437 13.36 6.67 15.18
CA GLY A 437 12.58 6.86 16.41
C GLY A 437 11.09 6.61 16.21
N PHE A 438 10.51 7.02 15.09
CA PHE A 438 9.11 6.77 14.76
C PHE A 438 8.86 5.29 14.46
N VAL A 439 9.74 4.64 13.70
CA VAL A 439 9.65 3.19 13.47
C VAL A 439 9.79 2.42 14.79
N GLY A 440 10.64 2.89 15.71
CA GLY A 440 10.78 2.33 17.05
C GLY A 440 9.51 2.47 17.93
N VAL A 441 8.64 3.46 17.66
CA VAL A 441 7.32 3.54 18.30
C VAL A 441 6.42 2.42 17.77
N VAL A 442 6.39 2.21 16.45
CA VAL A 442 5.63 1.11 15.85
C VAL A 442 6.14 -0.24 16.32
N GLN A 443 7.45 -0.45 16.35
CA GLN A 443 8.07 -1.67 16.90
C GLN A 443 7.58 -1.98 18.32
N ARG A 444 7.41 -0.95 19.15
CA ARG A 444 7.00 -1.13 20.55
C ARG A 444 5.55 -1.56 20.71
N TYR A 445 4.67 -1.15 19.79
CA TYR A 445 3.22 -1.29 19.93
C TYR A 445 2.57 -2.18 18.85
N ALA A 446 3.37 -2.69 17.90
CA ALA A 446 2.95 -3.74 16.98
C ALA A 446 2.56 -5.01 17.75
N GLY A 447 1.65 -5.80 17.17
CA GLY A 447 1.25 -7.08 17.74
C GLY A 447 2.44 -8.03 17.76
N THR A 448 2.49 -8.96 18.72
CA THR A 448 3.57 -9.96 18.79
C THR A 448 3.63 -10.88 17.55
N ASN A 449 2.55 -10.93 16.78
CA ASN A 449 2.42 -11.63 15.51
C ASN A 449 2.66 -10.71 14.28
N GLY A 450 3.06 -9.45 14.50
CA GLY A 450 3.17 -8.42 13.46
C GLY A 450 1.83 -7.85 12.99
N SER A 451 0.75 -8.01 13.76
CA SER A 451 -0.51 -7.34 13.42
C SER A 451 -0.43 -5.84 13.67
N LEU A 452 -0.84 -5.05 12.68
CA LEU A 452 -0.94 -3.58 12.76
C LEU A 452 -2.40 -3.14 12.62
N ALA A 453 -2.96 -2.62 13.71
CA ALA A 453 -4.29 -2.00 13.75
C ALA A 453 -4.26 -0.57 13.19
N GLU A 454 -5.40 0.09 13.18
CA GLU A 454 -5.52 1.50 12.85
C GLU A 454 -4.80 2.39 13.89
N GLN A 455 -5.08 2.17 15.18
CA GLN A 455 -4.66 3.08 16.26
C GLN A 455 -3.82 2.41 17.33
N ILE A 456 -3.06 3.24 18.06
CA ILE A 456 -2.29 2.90 19.26
C ILE A 456 -2.83 3.77 20.40
N ASP A 457 -3.34 3.19 21.49
CA ASP A 457 -3.91 3.95 22.61
C ASP A 457 -2.90 4.95 23.18
N LYS A 458 -3.29 6.22 23.29
CA LYS A 458 -2.38 7.30 23.70
C LYS A 458 -1.86 7.20 25.14
N ASN A 459 -2.48 6.38 25.99
CA ASN A 459 -2.16 6.28 27.41
C ASN A 459 -1.27 5.06 27.70
N ASN A 460 -1.61 3.90 27.13
CA ASN A 460 -0.96 2.64 27.45
C ASN A 460 -0.30 1.94 26.24
N GLY A 461 -0.54 2.43 25.02
CA GLY A 461 0.03 1.88 23.80
C GLY A 461 -0.61 0.60 23.27
N SER A 462 -1.73 0.14 23.85
CA SER A 462 -2.47 -1.01 23.31
C SER A 462 -3.09 -0.67 21.96
N GLN A 463 -3.11 -1.63 21.04
CA GLN A 463 -3.79 -1.45 19.75
C GLN A 463 -5.32 -1.41 19.92
N LEU A 464 -5.99 -0.53 19.18
CA LEU A 464 -7.44 -0.38 19.19
C LEU A 464 -8.00 0.07 17.82
N SER A 465 -9.32 0.20 17.74
CA SER A 465 -10.06 0.42 16.49
C SER A 465 -9.89 -0.78 15.53
N ALA A 466 -9.99 -0.54 14.22
CA ALA A 466 -9.93 -1.58 13.20
C ALA A 466 -8.60 -2.35 13.26
N ARG A 467 -8.67 -3.66 13.54
CA ARG A 467 -7.51 -4.56 13.48
C ARG A 467 -7.03 -4.77 12.05
N ASP A 468 -5.76 -5.15 11.88
CA ASP A 468 -5.21 -5.57 10.58
C ASP A 468 -5.55 -4.59 9.44
N LEU A 469 -5.37 -3.28 9.69
CA LEU A 469 -5.74 -2.25 8.73
C LEU A 469 -4.80 -2.30 7.53
N THR A 470 -5.35 -2.48 6.33
CA THR A 470 -4.58 -2.63 5.08
C THR A 470 -3.66 -1.43 4.83
N TRP A 471 -4.12 -0.22 5.15
CA TRP A 471 -3.29 0.99 5.01
C TRP A 471 -2.15 1.06 6.03
N SER A 472 -2.34 0.60 7.27
CA SER A 472 -1.23 0.51 8.25
C SER A 472 -0.11 -0.41 7.74
N TYR A 473 -0.48 -1.56 7.15
CA TYR A 473 0.50 -2.46 6.54
C TYR A 473 1.18 -1.84 5.32
N ALA A 474 0.44 -1.20 4.42
CA ALA A 474 1.02 -0.53 3.25
C ALA A 474 1.99 0.59 3.66
N ALA A 475 1.62 1.40 4.67
CA ALA A 475 2.48 2.45 5.21
C ALA A 475 3.77 1.90 5.82
N PHE A 476 3.74 0.69 6.40
CA PHE A 476 4.95 0.04 6.90
C PHE A 476 5.87 -0.35 5.75
N VAL A 477 5.32 -0.98 4.71
CA VAL A 477 6.08 -1.40 3.52
C VAL A 477 6.72 -0.20 2.84
N THR A 478 5.98 0.90 2.62
CA THR A 478 6.53 2.08 1.96
C THR A 478 7.61 2.77 2.80
N ALA A 479 7.40 2.94 4.11
CA ALA A 479 8.40 3.54 5.00
C ALA A 479 9.69 2.69 5.06
N ALA A 480 9.56 1.37 5.12
CA ALA A 480 10.70 0.45 5.09
C ALA A 480 11.48 0.54 3.76
N ASP A 481 10.76 0.66 2.64
CA ASP A 481 11.37 0.83 1.31
C ASP A 481 12.14 2.15 1.20
N ARG A 482 11.58 3.27 1.67
CA ARG A 482 12.30 4.56 1.70
C ARG A 482 13.52 4.50 2.60
N ARG A 483 13.42 3.85 3.75
CA ARG A 483 14.57 3.64 4.63
C ARG A 483 15.69 2.86 3.94
N ALA A 484 15.35 1.90 3.09
CA ALA A 484 16.28 1.12 2.27
C ALA A 484 16.78 1.88 1.01
N GLY A 485 16.31 3.10 0.77
CA GLY A 485 16.66 3.89 -0.42
C GLY A 485 15.90 3.48 -1.68
N VAL A 486 14.83 2.69 -1.55
CA VAL A 486 13.98 2.26 -2.66
C VAL A 486 12.90 3.31 -2.92
N VAL A 487 12.97 3.94 -4.08
CA VAL A 487 12.10 5.06 -4.49
C VAL A 487 11.18 4.67 -5.64
N PRO A 488 9.96 5.25 -5.73
CA PRO A 488 9.07 4.99 -6.84
C PRO A 488 9.56 5.67 -8.13
N PRO A 489 9.03 5.28 -9.30
CA PRO A 489 9.30 5.98 -10.56
C PRO A 489 8.91 7.47 -10.48
N SER A 490 9.67 8.30 -11.19
CA SER A 490 9.43 9.74 -11.26
C SER A 490 8.13 10.08 -11.99
N TRP A 491 7.39 11.04 -11.43
CA TRP A 491 6.22 11.70 -12.00
C TRP A 491 6.46 13.17 -12.32
N PHE A 492 7.50 13.76 -11.73
CA PHE A 492 7.73 15.19 -11.71
C PHE A 492 8.06 15.74 -13.09
N VAL A 493 7.44 16.88 -13.37
CA VAL A 493 7.82 17.81 -14.43
C VAL A 493 8.00 19.16 -13.76
N SER A 494 8.90 20.00 -14.28
CA SER A 494 9.19 21.30 -13.67
C SER A 494 7.91 22.09 -13.39
N ALA A 495 7.66 22.33 -12.09
CA ALA A 495 6.49 23.02 -11.62
C ALA A 495 6.61 24.54 -11.85
N SER A 496 5.56 25.17 -12.35
CA SER A 496 5.47 26.63 -12.49
C SER A 496 4.06 27.10 -12.18
N LEU A 497 3.98 28.25 -11.51
CA LEU A 497 2.70 28.88 -11.20
C LEU A 497 2.23 29.71 -12.41
N PRO A 498 0.92 29.70 -12.72
CA PRO A 498 0.36 30.65 -13.68
C PRO A 498 0.48 32.09 -13.14
N GLY A 499 0.43 33.08 -14.04
CA GLY A 499 0.49 34.50 -13.65
C GLY A 499 -0.63 34.94 -12.71
N SER A 500 -1.78 34.25 -12.75
CA SER A 500 -2.87 34.35 -11.77
C SER A 500 -3.55 32.98 -11.62
N CYS A 501 -4.04 32.67 -10.42
CA CYS A 501 -4.83 31.46 -10.20
C CYS A 501 -6.22 31.62 -10.84
N SER A 502 -6.70 30.58 -11.53
CA SER A 502 -8.08 30.50 -12.01
C SER A 502 -8.85 29.40 -11.30
N THR A 503 -10.15 29.61 -11.15
CA THR A 503 -11.12 28.65 -10.60
C THR A 503 -11.77 27.78 -11.67
N GLY A 504 -11.28 27.87 -12.92
CA GLY A 504 -11.83 27.15 -14.06
C GLY A 504 -11.72 25.63 -13.90
N SER A 505 -12.80 24.94 -14.27
CA SER A 505 -12.84 23.48 -14.44
C SER A 505 -13.24 23.15 -15.87
N GLN A 506 -13.02 21.90 -16.28
CA GLN A 506 -13.40 21.42 -17.61
C GLN A 506 -14.34 20.23 -17.48
N GLN A 507 -15.54 20.33 -18.09
CA GLN A 507 -16.50 19.24 -18.11
C GLN A 507 -15.89 18.00 -18.79
N GLY A 508 -15.92 16.89 -18.08
CA GLY A 508 -15.45 15.59 -18.52
C GLY A 508 -16.50 14.84 -19.34
N THR A 509 -16.02 13.89 -20.14
CA THR A 509 -16.87 12.88 -20.80
C THR A 509 -16.59 11.54 -20.17
N TYR A 510 -17.64 10.87 -19.72
CA TYR A 510 -17.53 9.61 -18.99
C TYR A 510 -18.15 8.49 -19.80
N SER A 511 -17.53 7.31 -19.72
CA SER A 511 -18.00 6.13 -20.45
C SER A 511 -17.85 4.90 -19.59
N SER A 512 -18.87 4.06 -19.55
CA SER A 512 -18.77 2.72 -18.94
C SER A 512 -17.65 1.93 -19.61
N VAL A 513 -16.83 1.27 -18.80
CA VAL A 513 -15.71 0.46 -19.28
C VAL A 513 -16.03 -1.00 -19.01
N THR A 514 -16.08 -1.80 -20.07
CA THR A 514 -16.06 -3.27 -19.97
C THR A 514 -14.63 -3.71 -20.24
N PRO A 515 -13.81 -3.95 -19.19
CA PRO A 515 -12.40 -4.26 -19.40
C PRO A 515 -12.28 -5.63 -20.08
N ALA A 516 -11.50 -5.67 -21.17
CA ALA A 516 -11.08 -6.94 -21.75
C ALA A 516 -10.22 -7.71 -20.72
N SER A 517 -10.15 -9.04 -20.86
CA SER A 517 -9.21 -9.84 -20.09
C SER A 517 -7.78 -9.41 -20.38
N PHE A 518 -6.96 -9.22 -19.35
CA PHE A 518 -5.53 -9.02 -19.52
C PHE A 518 -4.91 -10.20 -20.29
N PRO A 519 -4.01 -9.97 -21.27
CA PRO A 519 -3.29 -11.05 -21.92
C PRO A 519 -2.53 -11.92 -20.91
N ALA A 520 -2.47 -13.23 -21.16
CA ALA A 520 -1.71 -14.13 -20.29
C ALA A 520 -0.20 -13.87 -20.39
N SER A 521 0.52 -14.15 -19.30
CA SER A 521 1.99 -14.19 -19.25
C SER A 521 2.67 -12.90 -19.73
N GLN A 522 2.21 -11.74 -19.26
CA GLN A 522 2.90 -10.47 -19.48
C GLN A 522 4.15 -10.39 -18.59
N THR A 523 5.25 -11.01 -19.01
CA THR A 523 6.52 -11.08 -18.27
C THR A 523 7.44 -9.90 -18.60
N PRO A 524 8.41 -9.55 -17.73
CA PRO A 524 9.36 -8.49 -18.04
C PRO A 524 10.21 -8.82 -19.28
N ILE A 525 10.62 -7.80 -20.03
CA ILE A 525 11.65 -7.94 -21.05
C ILE A 525 12.99 -8.22 -20.35
N SER A 526 13.81 -9.14 -20.89
CA SER A 526 15.10 -9.55 -20.32
C SER A 526 15.94 -8.35 -19.84
N GLY A 527 16.28 -8.30 -18.55
CA GLY A 527 17.08 -7.22 -17.95
C GLY A 527 16.53 -6.65 -16.63
N VAL A 528 15.25 -6.91 -16.33
CA VAL A 528 14.70 -6.71 -14.97
C VAL A 528 15.06 -7.94 -14.12
N PRO A 529 15.49 -7.80 -12.84
CA PRO A 529 15.76 -8.94 -11.98
C PRO A 529 14.53 -9.84 -11.88
N SER A 530 14.57 -10.94 -12.62
CA SER A 530 13.71 -12.10 -12.42
C SER A 530 14.50 -13.05 -11.53
N PRO A 531 13.91 -13.68 -10.49
CA PRO A 531 14.56 -14.77 -9.79
C PRO A 531 14.56 -16.01 -10.72
N THR A 532 15.35 -15.98 -11.79
CA THR A 532 15.62 -17.14 -12.64
C THR A 532 16.97 -17.73 -12.27
N GLY A 533 16.89 -18.74 -11.41
CA GLY A 533 17.94 -19.73 -11.23
C GLY A 533 17.28 -21.07 -10.96
N THR A 534 16.76 -21.74 -11.99
CA THR A 534 16.51 -23.18 -11.94
C THR A 534 17.85 -23.87 -12.20
N PRO A 535 18.50 -24.54 -11.23
CA PRO A 535 19.74 -25.27 -11.50
C PRO A 535 19.41 -26.61 -12.20
N PRO A 536 20.25 -27.08 -13.13
CA PRO A 536 20.13 -28.41 -13.69
C PRO A 536 20.47 -29.46 -12.62
N VAL A 537 19.57 -30.40 -12.38
CA VAL A 537 19.79 -31.52 -11.46
C VAL A 537 20.68 -32.55 -12.15
N THR A 538 21.98 -32.51 -11.85
CA THR A 538 22.85 -33.68 -11.93
C THR A 538 22.83 -34.40 -10.58
N THR A 539 22.56 -35.70 -10.65
CA THR A 539 22.48 -36.65 -9.55
C THR A 539 23.82 -36.80 -8.82
N THR A 540 23.89 -36.36 -7.56
CA THR A 540 24.63 -37.06 -6.50
C THR A 540 24.08 -36.72 -5.11
N THR A 541 24.00 -37.78 -4.30
CA THR A 541 23.38 -37.91 -2.99
C THR A 541 24.13 -37.22 -1.85
N ALA A 542 23.50 -36.23 -1.20
CA ALA A 542 23.53 -35.99 0.25
C ALA A 542 22.57 -34.83 0.64
N ALA A 543 21.74 -35.02 1.66
CA ALA A 543 20.57 -34.18 2.00
C ALA A 543 20.86 -33.01 2.97
N PRO A 544 20.13 -31.88 2.80
CA PRO A 544 19.57 -31.05 3.88
C PRO A 544 18.04 -30.78 3.69
N PRO A 545 17.33 -30.16 4.65
CA PRO A 545 15.99 -30.59 5.08
C PRO A 545 14.79 -29.92 4.39
N GLY A 546 13.71 -30.70 4.24
CA GLY A 546 12.33 -30.18 4.24
C GLY A 546 11.65 -29.88 2.90
N GLY A 547 11.80 -30.74 1.89
CA GLY A 547 10.97 -30.67 0.68
C GLY A 547 9.53 -31.11 0.98
N CYS A 548 8.54 -30.28 0.66
CA CYS A 548 7.14 -30.61 0.88
C CYS A 548 6.61 -31.53 -0.22
N THR A 549 6.18 -32.73 0.17
CA THR A 549 5.56 -33.71 -0.74
C THR A 549 4.13 -33.33 -1.07
N THR A 550 3.75 -33.38 -2.34
CA THR A 550 2.36 -33.21 -2.79
C THR A 550 1.43 -34.12 -2.00
N ALA A 551 0.38 -33.55 -1.41
CA ALA A 551 -0.58 -34.31 -0.63
C ALA A 551 -1.38 -35.25 -1.56
N PRO A 552 -1.56 -36.54 -1.23
CA PRO A 552 -2.33 -37.46 -2.07
C PRO A 552 -3.84 -37.18 -2.03
N VAL A 553 -4.30 -36.55 -0.94
CA VAL A 553 -5.68 -36.14 -0.71
C VAL A 553 -5.70 -34.76 -0.07
N VAL A 554 -6.78 -34.03 -0.30
CA VAL A 554 -7.01 -32.67 0.21
C VAL A 554 -8.37 -32.64 0.89
N ALA A 555 -8.44 -32.17 2.13
CA ALA A 555 -9.70 -31.90 2.80
C ALA A 555 -10.29 -30.58 2.28
N VAL A 556 -11.29 -30.67 1.41
CA VAL A 556 -11.95 -29.54 0.76
C VAL A 556 -13.19 -29.14 1.54
N THR A 557 -13.19 -27.97 2.16
CA THR A 557 -14.36 -27.43 2.87
C THR A 557 -15.30 -26.75 1.88
N PHE A 558 -16.42 -27.41 1.57
CA PHE A 558 -17.49 -26.82 0.78
C PHE A 558 -18.41 -26.03 1.69
N SER A 559 -18.69 -24.79 1.31
CA SER A 559 -19.58 -23.88 2.02
C SER A 559 -20.64 -23.35 1.06
N VAL A 560 -21.88 -23.17 1.51
CA VAL A 560 -22.92 -22.48 0.75
C VAL A 560 -23.75 -21.59 1.65
N LEU A 561 -24.06 -20.37 1.19
CA LEU A 561 -25.09 -19.54 1.83
C LEU A 561 -26.45 -19.88 1.23
N LYS A 562 -27.36 -20.36 2.09
CA LYS A 562 -28.74 -20.70 1.74
C LYS A 562 -29.63 -20.56 2.97
N THR A 563 -30.58 -19.63 2.91
CA THR A 563 -31.64 -19.53 3.91
C THR A 563 -32.52 -20.78 3.84
N THR A 564 -32.70 -21.45 4.97
CA THR A 564 -33.46 -22.69 5.12
C THR A 564 -34.56 -22.54 6.17
N SER A 565 -35.58 -23.39 6.11
CA SER A 565 -36.57 -23.52 7.19
C SER A 565 -36.06 -24.46 8.28
N PHE A 566 -36.66 -24.39 9.47
CA PHE A 566 -36.34 -25.33 10.54
C PHE A 566 -36.66 -26.77 10.12
N GLY A 567 -35.67 -27.66 10.21
CA GLY A 567 -35.79 -29.07 9.82
C GLY A 567 -35.28 -29.40 8.41
N ASP A 568 -34.95 -28.38 7.60
CA ASP A 568 -34.31 -28.58 6.30
C ASP A 568 -32.82 -28.91 6.48
N THR A 569 -32.24 -29.66 5.54
CA THR A 569 -30.82 -30.02 5.53
C THR A 569 -30.21 -29.77 4.15
N ILE A 570 -29.15 -28.98 4.10
CA ILE A 570 -28.37 -28.82 2.87
C ILE A 570 -27.41 -29.99 2.72
N LYS A 571 -27.40 -30.60 1.52
CA LYS A 571 -26.43 -31.62 1.12
C LYS A 571 -25.66 -31.20 -0.13
N ILE A 572 -24.48 -31.77 -0.32
CA ILE A 572 -23.71 -31.72 -1.56
C ILE A 572 -23.76 -33.09 -2.25
N VAL A 573 -24.02 -33.07 -3.55
CA VAL A 573 -24.06 -34.25 -4.44
C VAL A 573 -23.25 -34.00 -5.70
N GLY A 574 -22.65 -35.03 -6.27
CA GLY A 574 -21.78 -34.88 -7.43
C GLY A 574 -21.54 -36.17 -8.21
N ASP A 575 -20.68 -36.08 -9.21
CA ASP A 575 -20.42 -37.11 -10.22
C ASP A 575 -19.53 -38.28 -9.76
N ILE A 576 -18.95 -38.18 -8.56
CA ILE A 576 -18.07 -39.20 -7.97
C ILE A 576 -18.79 -40.00 -6.87
N GLU A 577 -18.24 -41.16 -6.50
CA GLU A 577 -18.80 -42.02 -5.45
C GLU A 577 -18.84 -41.30 -4.10
N ASP A 578 -17.76 -40.59 -3.75
CA ASP A 578 -17.67 -39.82 -2.50
C ASP A 578 -18.71 -38.68 -2.42
N LEU A 579 -19.30 -38.27 -3.54
CA LEU A 579 -20.38 -37.26 -3.59
C LEU A 579 -21.73 -37.90 -3.99
N GLY A 580 -21.85 -39.22 -3.91
CA GLY A 580 -23.14 -39.91 -4.03
C GLY A 580 -23.65 -40.15 -5.45
N LYS A 581 -22.83 -39.97 -6.51
CA LYS A 581 -23.21 -40.25 -7.92
C LYS A 581 -24.54 -39.61 -8.34
N TRP A 582 -24.71 -38.32 -8.04
CA TRP A 582 -25.91 -37.52 -8.31
C TRP A 582 -27.19 -38.03 -7.62
N ASN A 583 -27.09 -38.91 -6.61
CA ASN A 583 -28.22 -39.34 -5.80
C ASN A 583 -28.30 -38.53 -4.48
N PRO A 584 -29.31 -37.65 -4.28
CA PRO A 584 -29.50 -36.85 -3.06
C PRO A 584 -29.58 -37.65 -1.75
N GLN A 585 -30.02 -38.91 -1.80
CA GLN A 585 -30.04 -39.77 -0.62
C GLN A 585 -28.63 -40.09 -0.13
N ASN A 586 -27.69 -40.23 -1.07
CA ASN A 586 -26.27 -40.52 -0.82
C ASN A 586 -25.42 -39.24 -0.72
N GLY A 587 -26.04 -38.06 -0.84
CA GLY A 587 -25.35 -36.77 -0.71
C GLY A 587 -24.82 -36.54 0.70
N ILE A 588 -23.70 -35.82 0.80
CA ILE A 588 -23.08 -35.49 2.08
C ILE A 588 -23.82 -34.30 2.70
N ALA A 589 -24.31 -34.46 3.92
CA ALA A 589 -24.94 -33.37 4.67
C ALA A 589 -23.91 -32.33 5.14
N LEU A 590 -24.26 -31.06 4.97
CA LEU A 590 -23.49 -29.93 5.47
C LEU A 590 -23.90 -29.59 6.91
N ASP A 591 -22.97 -29.01 7.66
CA ASP A 591 -23.20 -28.56 9.03
C ASP A 591 -23.65 -27.08 9.03
N ALA A 592 -24.69 -26.76 9.80
CA ALA A 592 -25.17 -25.38 10.03
C ALA A 592 -24.52 -24.73 11.27
N SER A 593 -23.32 -25.18 11.67
CA SER A 593 -22.66 -24.76 12.91
C SER A 593 -22.36 -23.25 12.99
N ASP A 594 -22.20 -22.60 11.83
CA ASP A 594 -21.95 -21.16 11.70
C ASP A 594 -23.15 -20.41 11.10
N TYR A 595 -24.34 -21.03 11.06
CA TYR A 595 -25.52 -20.41 10.49
C TYR A 595 -26.01 -19.27 11.38
N THR A 596 -26.20 -18.09 10.79
CA THR A 596 -26.86 -16.95 11.43
C THR A 596 -27.89 -16.34 10.48
N THR A 597 -28.83 -15.54 11.00
CA THR A 597 -29.84 -14.85 10.17
C THR A 597 -29.21 -13.98 9.08
N ASN A 598 -28.06 -13.34 9.37
CA ASN A 598 -27.37 -12.46 8.43
C ASN A 598 -26.33 -13.18 7.56
N ARG A 599 -26.03 -14.45 7.88
CA ARG A 599 -25.09 -15.30 7.15
C ARG A 599 -25.57 -16.76 7.26
N PRO A 600 -26.51 -17.19 6.40
CA PRO A 600 -27.14 -18.51 6.46
C PRO A 600 -26.21 -19.59 5.92
N LEU A 601 -25.08 -19.79 6.60
CA LEU A 601 -23.95 -20.60 6.16
C LEU A 601 -24.13 -22.07 6.53
N TRP A 602 -23.99 -22.92 5.53
CA TRP A 602 -23.84 -24.36 5.65
C TRP A 602 -22.45 -24.76 5.15
N LYS A 603 -21.73 -25.66 5.84
CA LYS A 603 -20.38 -26.08 5.42
C LYS A 603 -20.03 -27.52 5.77
N LYS A 604 -19.13 -28.15 5.01
CA LYS A 604 -18.52 -29.44 5.35
C LYS A 604 -17.15 -29.62 4.70
N ALA A 605 -16.18 -30.12 5.45
CA ALA A 605 -14.91 -30.62 4.90
C ALA A 605 -15.07 -32.03 4.34
N ILE A 606 -14.73 -32.21 3.07
CA ILE A 606 -14.80 -33.48 2.33
C ILE A 606 -13.41 -33.78 1.78
N THR A 607 -12.87 -34.96 2.10
CA THR A 607 -11.55 -35.38 1.63
C THR A 607 -11.64 -35.90 0.21
N LEU A 608 -10.96 -35.24 -0.72
CA LEU A 608 -10.96 -35.58 -2.15
C LEU A 608 -9.53 -35.85 -2.64
N LYS A 609 -9.39 -36.64 -3.71
CA LYS A 609 -8.08 -36.96 -4.28
C LYS A 609 -7.46 -35.71 -4.93
N ALA A 610 -6.19 -35.46 -4.64
CA ALA A 610 -5.47 -34.34 -5.23
C ALA A 610 -5.45 -34.42 -6.76
N GLY A 611 -5.72 -33.29 -7.44
CA GLY A 611 -5.81 -33.20 -8.90
C GLY A 611 -7.12 -33.73 -9.52
N GLN A 612 -8.05 -34.25 -8.73
CA GLN A 612 -9.34 -34.72 -9.22
C GLN A 612 -10.24 -33.55 -9.63
N VAL A 613 -10.86 -33.64 -10.80
CA VAL A 613 -11.93 -32.71 -11.21
C VAL A 613 -13.26 -33.35 -10.83
N VAL A 614 -14.11 -32.60 -10.12
CA VAL A 614 -15.45 -33.04 -9.68
C VAL A 614 -16.51 -32.09 -10.22
N GLN A 615 -17.67 -32.63 -10.56
CA GLN A 615 -18.89 -31.87 -10.78
C GLN A 615 -19.83 -32.07 -9.59
N TYR A 616 -20.45 -31.00 -9.11
CA TYR A 616 -21.33 -31.08 -7.96
C TYR A 616 -22.47 -30.04 -7.99
N LYS A 617 -23.47 -30.26 -7.14
CA LYS A 617 -24.54 -29.31 -6.80
C LYS A 617 -24.87 -29.41 -5.31
N PHE A 618 -25.40 -28.31 -4.78
CA PHE A 618 -26.10 -28.32 -3.51
C PHE A 618 -27.58 -28.69 -3.71
N VAL A 619 -28.12 -29.43 -2.74
CA VAL A 619 -29.54 -29.78 -2.66
C VAL A 619 -30.06 -29.45 -1.27
N ASP A 620 -31.29 -28.95 -1.21
CA ASP A 620 -32.04 -28.70 -0.01
C ASP A 620 -33.00 -29.88 0.19
N VAL A 621 -32.82 -30.60 1.28
CA VAL A 621 -33.69 -31.73 1.66
C VAL A 621 -34.59 -31.26 2.79
N ALA A 622 -35.85 -31.02 2.45
CA ALA A 622 -36.84 -30.59 3.42
C ALA A 622 -37.12 -31.70 4.45
N SER A 623 -37.62 -31.32 5.62
CA SER A 623 -38.03 -32.28 6.67
C SER A 623 -39.06 -33.33 6.20
N SER A 624 -39.81 -33.03 5.14
CA SER A 624 -40.76 -33.95 4.47
C SER A 624 -40.09 -34.99 3.56
N GLY A 625 -38.78 -34.88 3.33
CA GLY A 625 -38.01 -35.69 2.39
C GLY A 625 -38.03 -35.18 0.94
N SER A 626 -38.70 -34.06 0.65
CA SER A 626 -38.67 -33.42 -0.67
C SER A 626 -37.27 -32.84 -0.95
N VAL A 627 -36.77 -33.03 -2.17
CA VAL A 627 -35.45 -32.54 -2.60
C VAL A 627 -35.61 -31.39 -3.58
N THR A 628 -35.00 -30.25 -3.26
CA THR A 628 -34.89 -29.10 -4.16
C THR A 628 -33.43 -28.91 -4.57
N TRP A 629 -33.17 -28.93 -5.87
CA TRP A 629 -31.84 -28.69 -6.43
C TRP A 629 -31.60 -27.20 -6.64
N GLU A 630 -30.34 -26.78 -6.54
CA GLU A 630 -29.95 -25.48 -7.07
C GLU A 630 -30.01 -25.46 -8.61
N ALA A 631 -30.18 -24.26 -9.19
CA ALA A 631 -30.32 -24.09 -10.63
C ALA A 631 -29.07 -24.52 -11.42
N ASP A 632 -29.23 -24.75 -12.72
CA ASP A 632 -28.10 -25.01 -13.62
C ASP A 632 -27.21 -23.77 -13.79
N PRO A 633 -25.92 -23.95 -14.12
CA PRO A 633 -25.23 -25.21 -14.44
C PRO A 633 -24.66 -25.95 -13.22
N ASN A 634 -24.33 -27.25 -13.38
CA ASN A 634 -23.49 -27.98 -12.43
C ASN A 634 -22.21 -27.19 -12.13
N ARG A 635 -21.80 -27.18 -10.86
CA ARG A 635 -20.54 -26.58 -10.44
C ARG A 635 -19.41 -27.54 -10.76
N VAL A 636 -18.24 -27.01 -11.15
CA VAL A 636 -17.04 -27.79 -11.43
C VAL A 636 -15.93 -27.32 -10.49
N TYR A 637 -15.21 -28.25 -9.87
CA TYR A 637 -14.08 -27.94 -9.01
C TYR A 637 -12.91 -28.89 -9.27
N THR A 638 -11.70 -28.34 -9.39
CA THR A 638 -10.46 -29.10 -9.50
C THR A 638 -9.74 -29.07 -8.15
N VAL A 639 -9.60 -30.24 -7.53
CA VAL A 639 -8.91 -30.40 -6.25
C VAL A 639 -7.43 -30.07 -6.43
N PRO A 640 -6.82 -29.22 -5.57
CA PRO A 640 -5.41 -28.85 -5.69
C PRO A 640 -4.49 -30.07 -5.69
N SER A 641 -3.43 -30.03 -6.51
CA SER A 641 -2.36 -31.03 -6.54
C SER A 641 -1.03 -30.41 -6.11
N SER A 642 -1.01 -29.86 -4.89
CA SER A 642 0.17 -29.20 -4.29
C SER A 642 0.47 -29.79 -2.91
N CYS A 643 1.35 -29.15 -2.15
CA CYS A 643 1.61 -29.46 -0.74
C CYS A 643 0.42 -29.19 0.21
N ALA A 644 -0.65 -28.55 -0.27
CA ALA A 644 -1.79 -28.23 0.55
C ALA A 644 -2.58 -29.49 0.93
N THR A 645 -2.80 -29.70 2.23
CA THR A 645 -3.63 -30.79 2.77
C THR A 645 -5.09 -30.37 2.97
N THR A 646 -5.40 -29.09 2.82
CA THR A 646 -6.74 -28.52 2.97
C THR A 646 -7.03 -27.50 1.87
N ALA A 647 -8.28 -27.41 1.44
CA ALA A 647 -8.79 -26.37 0.55
C ALA A 647 -10.21 -25.95 0.98
N ALA A 648 -10.76 -24.92 0.38
CA ALA A 648 -12.14 -24.51 0.62
C ALA A 648 -12.80 -24.02 -0.68
N VAL A 649 -14.12 -24.18 -0.76
CA VAL A 649 -14.96 -23.79 -1.88
C VAL A 649 -16.21 -23.14 -1.30
N ASP A 650 -16.28 -21.81 -1.39
CA ASP A 650 -17.44 -21.05 -0.90
C ASP A 650 -18.40 -20.72 -2.05
N ALA A 651 -19.69 -20.93 -1.82
CA ALA A 651 -20.75 -20.75 -2.81
C ALA A 651 -21.92 -19.92 -2.28
N GLN A 652 -22.65 -19.28 -3.20
CA GLN A 652 -24.02 -18.83 -2.98
C GLN A 652 -24.96 -19.80 -3.68
N TRP A 653 -26.11 -20.11 -3.10
CA TRP A 653 -27.12 -20.97 -3.74
C TRP A 653 -27.49 -20.45 -5.15
N GLN A 654 -27.42 -21.31 -6.17
CA GLN A 654 -27.86 -20.97 -7.54
C GLN A 654 -29.39 -20.97 -7.62
N VAL A 655 -29.96 -19.82 -7.99
CA VAL A 655 -31.42 -19.58 -8.04
C VAL A 655 -31.99 -19.80 -9.43
#